data_AF-A0A4G1VFB1-F1
#
_entry.id   AF-A0A4G1VFB1-F1
#
_cell.length_a   1.000
_cell.length_b   1.000
_cell.length_c   1.000
_cell.angle_alpha   90.00
_cell.angle_beta   90.00
_cell.angle_gamma   90.00
#
_symmetry.space_group_name_H-M   'P 1'
#
loop_
_entity.id
_entity.type
_entity.pdbx_description
1 polymer ?
#
loop_
_entity_poly.entity_id
_entity_poly.type
_entity_poly.pdbx_seq_one_letter_code
_entity_poly.pdbx_strand_id
1 'polypeptide(L)'
;MRFNQYSYINFPKENILSELKKCGFDLQNTANHKDSLETFLRRFFFTYQDTNYPLSILAADKKTDLLTFFQSENELTADIFYTVAFQLLGFSYLVDFEDSDVFRKETGFPIIYGDLIENLYQLLNTRTKKGNTLIDQLVSDGLIPEDNDYHYFNGKSLATFSSQDVIREVVYVESRVDTDQKGLPDLVKVSIIRPRFDGKIPAIMTASPYHQGTNDKASDKALYKMEGELEVSLPHKIELEKPQLNLVQPQGKAELVAEAEEKLTHINSSYTLNDYFLPRGFATLYVSGVGTKDSTGFMTNGDYQQIEAYKNVIDWLNDRCRAFTDHTRQRQVKADWSNGKVATTGLSYLGTMSNGLATTGVDGLEVIIAEAGISSWYNYYRENGLVTSPGGYPGEDFDSLAELTYSRNLLAGDYIRGNEAHQADLEKVKAQLDRKTGDYNQFWHDRNYLLNAHKVKAEVVFTHGSQDWNVKPLHVYQMFHALPTHIHKHLFFHNGAHVYMNNWQSIDFRESINALLTKKLLGQETDFQLPTVIWQDNTAPQTWLSLDNFGGQENCETFSLGQEEQAIQNQYPDKDFERYGKTYQTFNTELYQGKANQITINLPVTKNLHLNGRAQLNLRIKSSTNKGLLSAQLLAFGQKKYLQPYPAILSARTIDNGRYHMLENLCELPFRPEAQRVVTKGYLNLQNRNDLLLVEDITADEWMDVQFELQPTIYKLKEGDTLRLVLYTTDFEITIRDNTDYHLTVDLAQSMLTLPC
;
A
#
# COMPACT_ATOMS: atom_id res chain seq x y z
N MET A 1 17.33 -9.87 12.73
CA MET A 1 16.43 -8.70 12.87
C MET A 1 17.28 -7.44 12.82
N ARG A 2 16.77 -6.34 12.25
CA ARG A 2 17.33 -4.99 12.38
C ARG A 2 16.19 -4.06 12.83
N PHE A 3 16.44 -3.20 13.82
CA PHE A 3 15.46 -2.27 14.35
C PHE A 3 15.43 -1.01 13.50
N ASN A 4 14.24 -0.61 13.05
CA ASN A 4 13.98 0.70 12.47
C ASN A 4 12.71 1.21 13.18
N GLN A 5 12.87 2.21 14.06
CA GLN A 5 11.83 2.69 14.96
C GLN A 5 11.41 4.10 14.54
N TYR A 6 10.25 4.21 13.90
CA TYR A 6 9.64 5.46 13.45
C TYR A 6 8.44 5.87 14.29
N SER A 7 7.98 5.02 15.21
CA SER A 7 6.79 5.26 16.03
C SER A 7 7.09 5.90 17.39
N TYR A 8 8.33 5.86 17.88
CA TYR A 8 8.69 6.33 19.21
C TYR A 8 8.61 7.86 19.30
N ILE A 9 7.91 8.35 20.32
CA ILE A 9 7.78 9.79 20.63
C ILE A 9 8.68 10.09 21.81
N ASN A 10 9.52 11.12 21.71
CA ASN A 10 10.34 11.54 22.83
C ASN A 10 9.51 12.42 23.77
N PHE A 11 9.36 12.01 25.03
CA PHE A 11 8.56 12.75 26.01
C PHE A 11 9.44 13.35 27.11
N PRO A 12 9.02 14.47 27.72
CA PRO A 12 9.63 14.95 28.95
C PRO A 12 9.61 13.87 30.03
N LYS A 13 10.65 13.82 30.86
CA LYS A 13 10.83 12.80 31.90
C LYS A 13 9.64 12.67 32.86
N GLU A 14 8.95 13.77 33.16
CA GLU A 14 7.75 13.78 34.00
C GLU A 14 6.59 12.97 33.38
N ASN A 15 6.39 13.12 32.07
CA ASN A 15 5.40 12.35 31.31
C ASN A 15 5.77 10.86 31.29
N ILE A 16 7.05 10.55 31.04
CA ILE A 16 7.58 9.18 31.06
C ILE A 16 7.27 8.51 32.39
N LEU A 17 7.62 9.16 33.51
CA LEU A 17 7.36 8.62 34.85
C LEU A 17 5.86 8.45 35.13
N SER A 18 5.03 9.40 34.65
CA SER A 18 3.58 9.31 34.79
C SER A 18 3.00 8.10 34.06
N GLU A 19 3.39 7.88 32.80
CA GLU A 19 2.92 6.74 32.01
C GLU A 19 3.41 5.40 32.58
N LEU A 20 4.69 5.31 32.94
CA LEU A 20 5.24 4.12 33.61
C LEU A 20 4.44 3.77 34.87
N LYS A 21 4.16 4.77 35.71
CA LYS A 21 3.39 4.58 36.94
C LYS A 21 1.95 4.11 36.67
N LYS A 22 1.29 4.62 35.62
CA LYS A 22 -0.05 4.15 35.21
C LYS A 22 -0.05 2.68 34.81
N CYS A 23 1.05 2.19 34.21
CA CYS A 23 1.24 0.77 33.91
C CYS A 23 1.74 -0.06 35.12
N GLY A 24 1.90 0.57 36.28
CA GLY A 24 2.35 -0.06 37.53
C GLY A 24 3.87 -0.17 37.69
N PHE A 25 4.66 0.48 36.84
CA PHE A 25 6.11 0.60 36.99
C PHE A 25 6.45 1.82 37.86
N ASP A 26 6.49 1.66 39.18
CA ASP A 26 6.83 2.75 40.11
C ASP A 26 8.34 2.83 40.34
N LEU A 27 9.01 3.71 39.59
CA LEU A 27 10.48 3.84 39.58
C LEU A 27 10.99 5.14 40.24
N GLN A 28 10.11 5.98 40.81
CA GLN A 28 10.50 7.30 41.34
C GLN A 28 11.24 7.23 42.68
N ASN A 29 11.02 6.17 43.46
CA ASN A 29 11.49 6.07 44.86
C ASN A 29 12.56 4.99 45.06
N THR A 30 13.20 4.53 43.99
CA THR A 30 14.25 3.48 44.06
C THR A 30 15.60 4.09 44.45
N ALA A 31 16.41 3.40 45.25
CA ALA A 31 17.61 4.00 45.82
C ALA A 31 18.76 4.18 44.81
N ASN A 32 18.82 3.35 43.76
CA ASN A 32 19.77 3.47 42.66
C ASN A 32 19.23 2.80 41.37
N HIS A 33 19.97 2.90 40.27
CA HIS A 33 19.58 2.32 38.97
C HIS A 33 19.41 0.79 38.99
N LYS A 34 20.19 0.06 39.78
CA LYS A 34 20.06 -1.39 39.92
C LYS A 34 18.73 -1.74 40.60
N ASP A 35 18.33 -1.01 41.64
CA ASP A 35 17.03 -1.17 42.29
C ASP A 35 15.87 -0.77 41.35
N SER A 36 16.06 0.26 40.52
CA SER A 36 15.08 0.63 39.48
C SER A 36 14.87 -0.50 38.47
N LEU A 37 15.95 -1.11 37.98
CA LEU A 37 15.87 -2.23 37.06
C LEU A 37 15.20 -3.45 37.72
N GLU A 38 15.54 -3.78 38.96
CA GLU A 38 14.89 -4.88 39.68
C GLU A 38 13.39 -4.64 39.84
N THR A 39 13.01 -3.44 40.27
CA THR A 39 11.60 -3.03 40.44
C THR A 39 10.84 -3.13 39.12
N PHE A 40 11.45 -2.64 38.04
CA PHE A 40 10.90 -2.75 36.70
C PHE A 40 10.67 -4.21 36.29
N LEU A 41 11.68 -5.08 36.45
CA LEU A 41 11.60 -6.48 36.06
C LEU A 41 10.59 -7.27 36.89
N ARG A 42 10.49 -7.00 38.20
CA ARG A 42 9.47 -7.64 39.05
C ARG A 42 8.06 -7.26 38.63
N ARG A 43 7.83 -6.01 38.20
CA ARG A 43 6.55 -5.62 37.58
C ARG A 43 6.37 -6.21 36.19
N PHE A 44 7.42 -6.27 35.38
CA PHE A 44 7.40 -6.87 34.04
C PHE A 44 6.89 -8.33 34.10
N PHE A 45 7.34 -9.09 35.10
CA PHE A 45 6.88 -10.45 35.37
C PHE A 45 5.61 -10.53 36.23
N PHE A 46 4.63 -9.64 36.00
CA PHE A 46 3.37 -9.57 36.75
C PHE A 46 2.53 -10.87 36.72
N THR A 47 2.80 -11.77 35.78
CA THR A 47 2.14 -13.08 35.66
C THR A 47 2.69 -14.12 36.65
N TYR A 48 3.78 -13.81 37.36
CA TYR A 48 4.40 -14.68 38.36
C TYR A 48 4.07 -14.19 39.78
N GLN A 49 3.60 -15.09 40.63
CA GLN A 49 3.47 -14.80 42.07
C GLN A 49 4.86 -14.71 42.73
N ASP A 50 5.74 -15.66 42.43
CA ASP A 50 7.16 -15.61 42.82
C ASP A 50 7.99 -15.02 41.68
N THR A 51 8.29 -13.73 41.76
CA THR A 51 9.09 -13.03 40.77
C THR A 51 10.58 -13.35 40.85
N ASN A 52 11.06 -14.10 41.84
CA ASN A 52 12.47 -14.52 41.88
C ASN A 52 12.80 -15.55 40.80
N TYR A 53 11.87 -16.46 40.50
CA TYR A 53 12.06 -17.47 39.46
C TYR A 53 12.34 -16.87 38.07
N PRO A 54 11.51 -15.97 37.51
CA PRO A 54 11.79 -15.36 36.22
C PRO A 54 13.09 -14.54 36.21
N LEU A 55 13.52 -13.98 37.35
CA LEU A 55 14.85 -13.35 37.47
C LEU A 55 15.99 -14.38 37.44
N SER A 56 15.81 -15.56 38.05
CA SER A 56 16.85 -16.61 38.10
C SER A 56 17.11 -17.31 36.77
N ILE A 57 16.18 -17.20 35.80
CA ILE A 57 16.33 -17.81 34.47
C ILE A 57 16.86 -16.84 33.42
N LEU A 58 16.95 -15.54 33.74
CA LEU A 58 17.59 -14.54 32.90
C LEU A 58 19.04 -14.32 33.32
N ALA A 59 19.91 -14.05 32.35
CA ALA A 59 21.32 -13.78 32.59
C ALA A 59 21.61 -12.28 32.75
N ALA A 60 22.49 -11.93 33.69
CA ALA A 60 23.19 -10.65 33.70
C ALA A 60 24.45 -10.72 32.82
N ASP A 61 25.16 -11.86 32.88
CA ASP A 61 26.37 -12.17 32.11
C ASP A 61 26.54 -13.70 31.95
N LYS A 62 27.67 -14.16 31.40
CA LYS A 62 27.97 -15.59 31.15
C LYS A 62 28.04 -16.48 32.41
N LYS A 63 28.11 -15.90 33.60
CA LYS A 63 28.35 -16.59 34.88
C LYS A 63 27.28 -16.31 35.92
N THR A 64 26.46 -15.27 35.76
CA THR A 64 25.57 -14.78 36.79
C THR A 64 24.16 -14.54 36.23
N ASP A 65 23.17 -15.16 36.85
CA ASP A 65 21.74 -14.89 36.61
C ASP A 65 21.30 -13.56 37.26
N LEU A 66 20.14 -13.01 36.87
CA LEU A 66 19.70 -11.71 37.38
C LEU A 66 19.36 -11.72 38.87
N LEU A 67 18.82 -12.81 39.41
CA LEU A 67 18.51 -12.89 40.84
C LEU A 67 19.80 -12.80 41.67
N THR A 68 20.82 -13.57 41.29
CA THR A 68 22.15 -13.53 41.91
C THR A 68 22.82 -12.17 41.70
N PHE A 69 22.68 -11.56 40.51
CA PHE A 69 23.19 -10.22 40.25
C PHE A 69 22.59 -9.18 41.20
N PHE A 70 21.26 -9.18 41.38
CA PHE A 70 20.59 -8.23 42.28
C PHE A 70 20.99 -8.39 43.75
N GLN A 71 21.33 -9.61 44.17
CA GLN A 71 21.82 -9.90 45.52
C GLN A 71 23.33 -9.61 45.72
N SER A 72 24.05 -9.29 44.65
CA SER A 72 25.49 -9.00 44.71
C SER A 72 25.80 -7.51 44.84
N GLU A 73 27.05 -7.18 45.09
CA GLU A 73 27.57 -5.80 45.06
C GLU A 73 27.94 -5.31 43.64
N ASN A 74 27.73 -6.14 42.60
CA ASN A 74 28.08 -5.76 41.23
C ASN A 74 27.19 -4.60 40.74
N GLU A 75 27.81 -3.63 40.07
CA GLU A 75 27.11 -2.46 39.51
C GLU A 75 26.39 -2.79 38.19
N LEU A 76 25.31 -2.05 37.90
CA LEU A 76 24.63 -2.12 36.61
C LEU A 76 25.46 -1.40 35.54
N THR A 77 25.98 -2.17 34.59
CA THR A 77 26.73 -1.66 33.43
C THR A 77 25.87 -1.61 32.17
N ALA A 78 26.37 -0.93 31.14
CA ALA A 78 25.74 -0.93 29.81
C ALA A 78 25.59 -2.35 29.25
N ASP A 79 26.61 -3.19 29.40
CA ASP A 79 26.62 -4.57 28.89
C ASP A 79 25.55 -5.43 29.58
N ILE A 80 25.40 -5.30 30.90
CA ILE A 80 24.33 -5.96 31.65
C ILE A 80 22.97 -5.44 31.20
N PHE A 81 22.79 -4.12 31.08
CA PHE A 81 21.53 -3.54 30.60
C PHE A 81 21.12 -4.09 29.23
N TYR A 82 22.03 -4.10 28.25
CA TYR A 82 21.72 -4.60 26.90
C TYR A 82 21.45 -6.11 26.91
N THR A 83 22.21 -6.88 27.68
CA THR A 83 21.99 -8.32 27.84
C THR A 83 20.59 -8.61 28.39
N VAL A 84 20.13 -7.84 29.38
CA VAL A 84 18.76 -7.93 29.90
C VAL A 84 17.74 -7.47 28.87
N ALA A 85 17.93 -6.31 28.25
CA ALA A 85 17.01 -5.74 27.29
C ALA A 85 16.73 -6.68 26.11
N PHE A 86 17.76 -7.31 25.53
CA PHE A 86 17.58 -8.25 24.43
C PHE A 86 16.84 -9.53 24.86
N GLN A 87 17.07 -10.03 26.08
CA GLN A 87 16.29 -11.16 26.60
C GLN A 87 14.81 -10.81 26.77
N LEU A 88 14.49 -9.60 27.27
CA LEU A 88 13.11 -9.12 27.37
C LEU A 88 12.43 -8.98 26.00
N LEU A 89 13.20 -8.59 24.97
CA LEU A 89 12.74 -8.53 23.58
C LEU A 89 12.66 -9.92 22.91
N GLY A 90 12.93 -11.00 23.63
CA GLY A 90 12.78 -12.38 23.17
C GLY A 90 13.97 -12.94 22.40
N PHE A 91 15.14 -12.31 22.49
CA PHE A 91 16.40 -12.88 22.00
C PHE A 91 17.03 -13.78 23.06
N SER A 92 17.56 -14.93 22.64
CA SER A 92 18.19 -15.89 23.52
C SER A 92 19.68 -15.57 23.69
N TYR A 93 20.09 -15.19 24.90
CA TYR A 93 21.50 -15.04 25.23
C TYR A 93 22.23 -16.39 25.06
N LEU A 94 23.45 -16.36 24.51
CA LEU A 94 24.28 -17.50 24.11
C LEU A 94 23.73 -18.34 22.93
N VAL A 95 22.69 -17.87 22.24
CA VAL A 95 22.17 -18.50 21.02
C VAL A 95 22.04 -17.47 19.90
N ASP A 96 21.32 -16.38 20.16
CA ASP A 96 21.20 -15.27 19.22
C ASP A 96 22.37 -14.29 19.34
N PHE A 97 22.92 -14.12 20.55
CA PHE A 97 24.06 -13.23 20.82
C PHE A 97 24.86 -13.63 22.05
N GLU A 98 26.16 -13.30 22.08
CA GLU A 98 27.03 -13.45 23.26
C GLU A 98 27.67 -12.13 23.72
N ASP A 99 27.88 -11.20 22.79
CA ASP A 99 28.43 -9.86 23.02
C ASP A 99 27.33 -8.85 22.74
N SER A 100 26.90 -8.13 23.79
CA SER A 100 25.73 -7.27 23.71
C SER A 100 25.99 -6.01 22.87
N ASP A 101 27.22 -5.45 22.88
CA ASP A 101 27.54 -4.25 22.12
C ASP A 101 27.71 -4.55 20.63
N VAL A 102 28.30 -5.70 20.28
CA VAL A 102 28.33 -6.17 18.88
C VAL A 102 26.91 -6.37 18.38
N PHE A 103 26.07 -7.10 19.11
CA PHE A 103 24.69 -7.36 18.70
C PHE A 103 23.86 -6.07 18.58
N ARG A 104 24.03 -5.13 19.51
CA ARG A 104 23.41 -3.80 19.47
C ARG A 104 23.75 -3.04 18.18
N LYS A 105 25.02 -3.05 17.78
CA LYS A 105 25.49 -2.39 16.55
C LYS A 105 24.98 -3.07 15.28
N GLU A 106 25.02 -4.41 15.23
CA GLU A 106 24.57 -5.20 14.08
C GLU A 106 23.05 -5.07 13.84
N THR A 107 22.27 -5.09 14.91
CA THR A 107 20.82 -4.97 14.86
C THR A 107 20.34 -3.52 14.74
N GLY A 108 21.21 -2.52 14.92
CA GLY A 108 20.81 -1.12 14.92
C GLY A 108 19.86 -0.77 16.07
N PHE A 109 20.08 -1.36 17.24
CA PHE A 109 19.22 -1.18 18.40
C PHE A 109 19.07 0.31 18.78
N PRO A 110 17.84 0.82 18.99
CA PRO A 110 17.60 2.27 19.05
C PRO A 110 17.96 2.91 20.40
N ILE A 111 18.27 2.12 21.43
CA ILE A 111 18.55 2.61 22.77
C ILE A 111 20.06 2.73 22.99
N ILE A 112 20.50 3.92 23.41
CA ILE A 112 21.84 4.17 23.91
C ILE A 112 21.76 4.26 25.43
N TYR A 113 22.52 3.41 26.12
CA TYR A 113 22.55 3.34 27.57
C TYR A 113 22.96 4.69 28.18
N GLY A 114 22.12 5.22 29.06
CA GLY A 114 22.26 6.53 29.68
C GLY A 114 21.30 6.68 30.86
N ASP A 115 20.27 7.52 30.71
CA ASP A 115 19.20 7.60 31.71
C ASP A 115 18.37 6.31 31.70
N LEU A 116 18.47 5.53 32.78
CA LEU A 116 17.83 4.22 32.85
C LEU A 116 16.31 4.29 32.71
N ILE A 117 15.66 5.34 33.23
CA ILE A 117 14.21 5.46 33.18
C ILE A 117 13.76 5.69 31.73
N GLU A 118 14.44 6.59 31.02
CA GLU A 118 14.19 6.82 29.59
C GLU A 118 14.48 5.57 28.77
N ASN A 119 15.57 4.86 29.07
CA ASN A 119 15.92 3.61 28.41
C ASN A 119 14.87 2.51 28.62
N LEU A 120 14.36 2.31 29.85
CA LEU A 120 13.31 1.33 30.14
C LEU A 120 11.98 1.70 29.48
N TYR A 121 11.66 3.00 29.43
CA TYR A 121 10.48 3.49 28.73
C TYR A 121 10.57 3.27 27.22
N GLN A 122 11.71 3.58 26.60
CA GLN A 122 11.92 3.29 25.17
C GLN A 122 11.94 1.77 24.90
N LEU A 123 12.43 0.96 25.84
CA LEU A 123 12.42 -0.51 25.73
C LEU A 123 10.99 -1.05 25.64
N LEU A 124 10.06 -0.53 26.46
CA LEU A 124 8.65 -0.85 26.37
C LEU A 124 8.06 -0.51 24.98
N ASN A 125 8.54 0.57 24.36
CA ASN A 125 8.13 0.99 23.01
C ASN A 125 8.91 0.32 21.88
N THR A 126 9.80 -0.64 22.19
CA THR A 126 10.63 -1.31 21.18
C THR A 126 10.01 -2.64 20.78
N ARG A 127 10.04 -2.97 19.48
CA ARG A 127 9.54 -4.24 18.96
C ARG A 127 10.35 -5.43 19.48
N THR A 128 9.66 -6.48 19.86
CA THR A 128 10.26 -7.77 20.19
C THR A 128 10.62 -8.53 18.92
N LYS A 129 11.43 -9.58 19.05
CA LYS A 129 11.76 -10.54 17.98
C LYS A 129 10.50 -11.11 17.31
N LYS A 130 9.36 -11.11 18.01
CA LYS A 130 8.07 -11.69 17.59
C LYS A 130 7.09 -10.69 16.94
N GLY A 131 7.41 -9.38 16.92
CA GLY A 131 6.72 -8.38 16.09
C GLY A 131 5.85 -7.36 16.84
N ASN A 132 5.37 -7.63 18.05
CA ASN A 132 4.74 -6.62 18.90
C ASN A 132 5.78 -5.73 19.57
N THR A 133 5.42 -4.48 19.89
CA THR A 133 6.17 -3.74 20.92
C THR A 133 6.08 -4.47 22.24
N LEU A 134 7.09 -4.28 23.09
CA LEU A 134 7.12 -4.95 24.38
C LEU A 134 5.91 -4.54 25.25
N ILE A 135 5.46 -3.29 25.21
CA ILE A 135 4.25 -2.83 25.89
C ILE A 135 2.99 -3.49 25.32
N ASP A 136 2.85 -3.59 24.00
CA ASP A 136 1.70 -4.26 23.38
C ASP A 136 1.62 -5.74 23.80
N GLN A 137 2.78 -6.42 23.90
CA GLN A 137 2.82 -7.80 24.39
C GLN A 137 2.41 -7.91 25.87
N LEU A 138 2.88 -7.00 26.73
CA LEU A 138 2.48 -7.03 28.14
C LEU A 138 0.99 -6.72 28.31
N VAL A 139 0.45 -5.80 27.52
CA VAL A 139 -1.00 -5.51 27.50
C VAL A 139 -1.79 -6.72 27.01
N SER A 140 -1.32 -7.42 25.97
CA SER A 140 -1.95 -8.66 25.51
C SER A 140 -1.96 -9.75 26.59
N ASP A 141 -0.88 -9.81 27.38
CA ASP A 141 -0.70 -10.74 28.50
C ASP A 141 -1.47 -10.32 29.77
N GLY A 142 -2.09 -9.13 29.79
CA GLY A 142 -2.97 -8.69 30.87
C GLY A 142 -2.41 -7.67 31.84
N LEU A 143 -1.35 -6.93 31.47
CA LEU A 143 -0.75 -5.90 32.32
C LEU A 143 -1.75 -4.82 32.76
N ILE A 144 -2.64 -4.43 31.84
CA ILE A 144 -3.75 -3.50 32.02
C ILE A 144 -5.05 -4.31 31.81
N PRO A 145 -6.17 -4.06 32.53
CA PRO A 145 -7.44 -4.74 32.29
C PRO A 145 -8.09 -4.34 30.94
N GLU A 146 -9.00 -5.17 30.41
CA GLU A 146 -9.93 -4.75 29.34
C GLU A 146 -11.14 -4.05 30.00
N ASP A 147 -11.03 -2.75 30.25
CA ASP A 147 -12.10 -1.95 30.84
C ASP A 147 -12.97 -1.22 29.80
N ASN A 148 -12.67 -1.42 28.51
CA ASN A 148 -13.33 -0.74 27.38
C ASN A 148 -13.20 0.79 27.45
N ASP A 149 -12.06 1.29 27.93
CA ASP A 149 -11.72 2.71 27.88
C ASP A 149 -10.36 2.90 27.19
N TYR A 150 -10.07 4.12 26.77
CA TYR A 150 -8.79 4.43 26.13
C TYR A 150 -7.67 4.53 27.15
N HIS A 151 -6.71 3.62 27.04
CA HIS A 151 -5.39 3.76 27.67
C HIS A 151 -4.35 4.14 26.63
N TYR A 152 -3.47 5.07 27.00
CA TYR A 152 -2.42 5.55 26.12
C TYR A 152 -1.04 5.27 26.72
N PHE A 153 -0.09 4.93 25.84
CA PHE A 153 1.32 4.86 26.17
C PHE A 153 2.13 5.36 24.97
N ASN A 154 3.03 6.31 25.21
CA ASN A 154 3.83 6.96 24.19
C ASN A 154 3.00 7.50 23.02
N GLY A 155 1.88 8.17 23.35
CA GLY A 155 0.96 8.77 22.39
C GLY A 155 0.14 7.78 21.53
N LYS A 156 0.15 6.49 21.86
CA LYS A 156 -0.54 5.42 21.11
C LYS A 156 -1.65 4.83 21.96
N SER A 157 -2.77 4.48 21.35
CA SER A 157 -3.83 3.74 22.03
C SER A 157 -3.44 2.26 22.23
N LEU A 158 -3.70 1.75 23.44
CA LEU A 158 -3.42 0.38 23.85
C LEU A 158 -4.64 -0.55 23.69
N ALA A 159 -4.38 -1.86 23.56
CA ALA A 159 -5.41 -2.89 23.40
C ALA A 159 -6.20 -3.16 24.71
N THR A 160 -7.12 -2.25 25.02
CA THR A 160 -7.89 -2.19 26.27
C THR A 160 -9.40 -2.28 26.06
N PHE A 161 -9.85 -2.39 24.81
CA PHE A 161 -11.22 -2.73 24.45
C PHE A 161 -11.34 -4.22 24.16
N SER A 162 -12.38 -4.86 24.71
CA SER A 162 -12.64 -6.27 24.51
C SER A 162 -13.05 -6.55 23.06
N SER A 163 -12.33 -7.49 22.44
CA SER A 163 -12.66 -7.99 21.10
C SER A 163 -13.72 -9.10 21.10
N GLN A 164 -14.13 -9.60 22.28
CA GLN A 164 -15.08 -10.70 22.43
C GLN A 164 -16.55 -10.25 22.45
N ASP A 165 -16.82 -9.05 22.97
CA ASP A 165 -18.17 -8.46 23.06
C ASP A 165 -18.31 -7.23 22.13
N VAL A 166 -17.82 -7.35 20.90
CA VAL A 166 -17.95 -6.31 19.88
C VAL A 166 -19.37 -6.28 19.30
N ILE A 167 -19.84 -5.08 18.99
CA ILE A 167 -21.11 -4.87 18.29
C ILE A 167 -20.87 -5.08 16.79
N ARG A 168 -21.78 -5.82 16.16
CA ARG A 168 -21.72 -6.23 14.75
C ARG A 168 -23.04 -5.94 14.08
N GLU A 169 -23.07 -4.96 13.20
CA GLU A 169 -24.32 -4.45 12.62
C GLU A 169 -24.17 -4.14 11.13
N VAL A 170 -25.30 -4.13 10.43
CA VAL A 170 -25.40 -3.74 9.03
C VAL A 170 -26.40 -2.59 8.90
N VAL A 171 -26.04 -1.60 8.10
CA VAL A 171 -26.92 -0.49 7.70
C VAL A 171 -26.82 -0.25 6.20
N TYR A 172 -27.82 0.46 5.66
CA TYR A 172 -27.92 0.79 4.24
C TYR A 172 -27.90 2.31 4.07
N VAL A 173 -26.73 2.86 3.76
CA VAL A 173 -26.54 4.31 3.57
C VAL A 173 -27.17 4.74 2.24
N GLU A 174 -27.98 5.80 2.28
CA GLU A 174 -28.60 6.37 1.09
C GLU A 174 -27.63 7.32 0.40
N SER A 175 -27.04 6.85 -0.70
CA SER A 175 -26.12 7.65 -1.50
C SER A 175 -26.84 8.82 -2.20
N ARG A 176 -26.05 9.67 -2.86
CA ARG A 176 -26.54 10.77 -3.70
C ARG A 176 -26.43 10.48 -5.19
N VAL A 177 -26.30 9.21 -5.58
CA VAL A 177 -26.22 8.78 -6.98
C VAL A 177 -27.38 7.86 -7.34
N ASP A 178 -27.72 7.79 -8.62
CA ASP A 178 -28.75 6.90 -9.18
C ASP A 178 -28.14 6.23 -10.42
N THR A 179 -27.25 5.27 -10.16
CA THR A 179 -26.38 4.68 -11.19
C THR A 179 -27.14 3.77 -12.14
N ASP A 180 -28.28 3.20 -11.72
CA ASP A 180 -29.17 2.41 -12.57
C ASP A 180 -30.38 3.18 -13.13
N GLN A 181 -30.45 4.49 -12.86
CA GLN A 181 -31.43 5.45 -13.39
C GLN A 181 -32.89 5.06 -13.13
N LYS A 182 -33.17 4.48 -11.96
CA LYS A 182 -34.52 4.07 -11.56
C LYS A 182 -35.27 5.14 -10.78
N GLY A 183 -34.71 6.34 -10.65
CA GLY A 183 -35.33 7.48 -10.00
C GLY A 183 -35.28 7.44 -8.48
N LEU A 184 -34.46 6.55 -7.90
CA LEU A 184 -34.21 6.46 -6.46
C LEU A 184 -32.71 6.51 -6.19
N PRO A 185 -32.26 7.20 -5.13
CA PRO A 185 -30.85 7.17 -4.76
C PRO A 185 -30.41 5.76 -4.37
N ASP A 186 -29.21 5.37 -4.76
CA ASP A 186 -28.68 4.04 -4.50
C ASP A 186 -28.44 3.82 -3.00
N LEU A 187 -28.74 2.61 -2.52
CA LEU A 187 -28.41 2.18 -1.16
C LEU A 187 -27.09 1.42 -1.16
N VAL A 188 -26.20 1.80 -0.24
CA VAL A 188 -24.88 1.19 -0.05
C VAL A 188 -24.88 0.44 1.27
N LYS A 189 -24.63 -0.87 1.23
CA LYS A 189 -24.44 -1.68 2.43
C LYS A 189 -23.14 -1.31 3.14
N VAL A 190 -23.25 -1.14 4.46
CA VAL A 190 -22.11 -0.90 5.36
C VAL A 190 -22.10 -1.98 6.43
N SER A 191 -21.03 -2.77 6.46
CA SER A 191 -20.75 -3.73 7.52
C SER A 191 -19.96 -3.05 8.63
N ILE A 192 -20.45 -3.06 9.86
CA ILE A 192 -19.87 -2.33 11.00
C ILE A 192 -19.47 -3.32 12.09
N ILE A 193 -18.22 -3.20 12.56
CA ILE A 193 -17.72 -3.87 13.76
C ILE A 193 -17.18 -2.79 14.68
N ARG A 194 -17.71 -2.65 15.89
CA ARG A 194 -17.24 -1.63 16.83
C ARG A 194 -17.17 -2.14 18.26
N PRO A 195 -16.21 -1.66 19.06
CA PRO A 195 -16.16 -1.99 20.47
C PRO A 195 -17.29 -1.30 21.22
N ARG A 196 -17.61 -1.80 22.42
CA ARG A 196 -18.47 -1.06 23.35
C ARG A 196 -17.65 0.08 23.97
N PHE A 197 -18.25 1.25 24.08
CA PHE A 197 -17.65 2.41 24.72
C PHE A 197 -18.77 3.34 25.22
N ASP A 198 -18.63 3.88 26.43
CA ASP A 198 -19.53 4.91 26.95
C ASP A 198 -19.07 6.29 26.48
N GLY A 199 -19.23 6.52 25.17
CA GLY A 199 -18.75 7.70 24.49
C GLY A 199 -18.77 7.54 22.98
N LYS A 200 -18.05 8.44 22.29
CA LYS A 200 -17.95 8.43 20.83
C LYS A 200 -16.59 7.93 20.38
N ILE A 201 -16.59 7.06 19.38
CA ILE A 201 -15.37 6.47 18.80
C ILE A 201 -15.18 6.89 17.34
N PRO A 202 -13.93 6.94 16.85
CA PRO A 202 -13.65 7.14 15.43
C PRO A 202 -13.86 5.86 14.63
N ALA A 203 -13.83 6.00 13.30
CA ALA A 203 -14.00 4.89 12.36
C ALA A 203 -12.80 4.72 11.43
N ILE A 204 -12.45 3.47 11.15
CA ILE A 204 -11.54 3.06 10.09
C ILE A 204 -12.37 2.40 9.00
N MET A 205 -12.45 3.04 7.85
CA MET A 205 -13.29 2.62 6.72
C MET A 205 -12.46 2.00 5.61
N THR A 206 -12.82 0.78 5.22
CA THR A 206 -12.28 0.10 4.05
C THR A 206 -13.34 0.06 2.95
N ALA A 207 -13.15 0.90 1.93
CA ALA A 207 -13.99 0.92 0.73
C ALA A 207 -13.52 -0.17 -0.24
N SER A 208 -14.21 -1.31 -0.27
CA SER A 208 -13.79 -2.52 -0.98
C SER A 208 -14.94 -3.09 -1.83
N PRO A 209 -14.89 -2.90 -3.16
CA PRO A 209 -15.82 -3.57 -4.08
C PRO A 209 -15.78 -5.10 -4.00
N TYR A 210 -14.67 -5.67 -3.51
CA TYR A 210 -14.47 -7.12 -3.39
C TYR A 210 -15.12 -7.74 -2.14
N HIS A 211 -15.48 -6.91 -1.14
CA HIS A 211 -15.75 -7.40 0.22
C HIS A 211 -16.92 -8.40 0.30
N GLN A 212 -17.96 -8.21 -0.51
CA GLN A 212 -19.12 -9.12 -0.56
C GLN A 212 -18.95 -10.30 -1.54
N GLY A 213 -17.76 -10.49 -2.09
CA GLY A 213 -17.40 -11.55 -3.03
C GLY A 213 -17.09 -11.02 -4.43
N THR A 214 -16.40 -11.84 -5.23
CA THR A 214 -16.03 -11.56 -6.62
C THR A 214 -16.66 -12.58 -7.57
N ASN A 215 -16.85 -12.21 -8.84
CA ASN A 215 -17.37 -13.09 -9.89
C ASN A 215 -16.28 -13.51 -10.87
N ASP A 216 -15.34 -14.33 -10.37
CA ASP A 216 -14.14 -14.73 -11.12
C ASP A 216 -14.48 -15.34 -12.49
N LYS A 217 -15.53 -16.17 -12.56
CA LYS A 217 -15.95 -16.80 -13.83
C LYS A 217 -16.37 -15.80 -14.90
N ALA A 218 -17.02 -14.70 -14.51
CA ALA A 218 -17.43 -13.68 -15.48
C ALA A 218 -16.24 -12.81 -15.88
N SER A 219 -15.37 -12.47 -14.93
CA SER A 219 -14.10 -11.78 -15.18
C SER A 219 -13.21 -12.56 -16.16
N ASP A 220 -12.99 -13.85 -15.90
CA ASP A 220 -12.18 -14.74 -16.77
C ASP A 220 -12.74 -14.81 -18.20
N LYS A 221 -14.07 -14.81 -18.34
CA LYS A 221 -14.73 -14.83 -19.64
C LYS A 221 -14.59 -13.50 -20.39
N ALA A 222 -14.41 -12.39 -19.67
CA ALA A 222 -14.21 -11.06 -20.23
C ALA A 222 -12.75 -10.76 -20.62
N LEU A 223 -11.80 -11.64 -20.27
CA LEU A 223 -10.40 -11.45 -20.66
C LEU A 223 -10.23 -11.41 -22.18
N TYR A 224 -9.47 -10.42 -22.64
CA TYR A 224 -9.15 -10.26 -24.05
C TYR A 224 -8.02 -11.19 -24.47
N LYS A 225 -8.10 -11.65 -25.73
CA LYS A 225 -6.93 -12.20 -26.40
C LYS A 225 -5.92 -11.08 -26.63
N MET A 226 -4.66 -11.38 -26.34
CA MET A 226 -3.57 -10.42 -26.51
C MET A 226 -2.99 -10.46 -27.92
N GLU A 227 -3.20 -11.56 -28.66
CA GLU A 227 -2.84 -11.68 -30.07
C GLU A 227 -3.72 -10.77 -30.94
N GLY A 228 -3.07 -9.91 -31.71
CA GLY A 228 -3.73 -8.96 -32.61
C GLY A 228 -2.71 -8.03 -33.26
N GLU A 229 -3.12 -7.29 -34.27
CA GLU A 229 -2.26 -6.27 -34.88
C GLU A 229 -2.37 -4.96 -34.11
N LEU A 230 -1.25 -4.25 -33.98
CA LEU A 230 -1.25 -2.86 -33.53
C LEU A 230 -1.95 -2.00 -34.59
N GLU A 231 -3.05 -1.38 -34.21
CA GLU A 231 -3.84 -0.50 -35.07
C GLU A 231 -3.06 0.80 -35.39
N VAL A 232 -3.25 1.34 -36.59
CA VAL A 232 -2.79 2.67 -36.97
C VAL A 232 -3.93 3.66 -36.76
N SER A 233 -3.77 4.56 -35.79
CA SER A 233 -4.73 5.65 -35.58
C SER A 233 -4.52 6.77 -36.59
N LEU A 234 -5.60 7.42 -37.04
CA LEU A 234 -5.48 8.65 -37.83
C LEU A 234 -4.97 9.81 -36.95
N PRO A 235 -4.17 10.75 -37.49
CA PRO A 235 -3.71 11.89 -36.71
C PRO A 235 -4.87 12.75 -36.25
N HIS A 236 -4.88 13.03 -34.96
CA HIS A 236 -5.88 13.89 -34.36
C HIS A 236 -5.42 14.39 -33.00
N LYS A 237 -6.12 15.41 -32.51
CA LYS A 237 -5.99 15.86 -31.14
C LYS A 237 -7.18 15.36 -30.34
N ILE A 238 -6.92 14.80 -29.17
CA ILE A 238 -7.95 14.35 -28.23
C ILE A 238 -8.49 15.59 -27.51
N GLU A 239 -9.77 15.86 -27.68
CA GLU A 239 -10.48 16.93 -26.98
C GLU A 239 -11.28 16.34 -25.81
N LEU A 240 -11.19 16.99 -24.65
CA LEU A 240 -11.76 16.52 -23.39
C LEU A 240 -12.67 17.58 -22.78
N GLU A 241 -13.72 17.12 -22.13
CA GLU A 241 -14.64 17.94 -21.35
C GLU A 241 -14.36 17.82 -19.86
N LYS A 242 -14.73 18.86 -19.11
CA LYS A 242 -14.63 18.84 -17.65
C LYS A 242 -15.61 17.80 -17.08
N PRO A 243 -15.15 16.80 -16.31
CA PRO A 243 -16.02 15.80 -15.70
C PRO A 243 -17.14 16.43 -14.86
N GLN A 244 -18.35 15.90 -14.98
CA GLN A 244 -19.53 16.33 -14.23
C GLN A 244 -20.06 15.20 -13.35
N LEU A 245 -20.50 15.53 -12.13
CA LEU A 245 -21.17 14.58 -11.23
C LEU A 245 -22.60 15.05 -10.97
N ASN A 246 -23.57 14.25 -11.40
CA ASN A 246 -24.98 14.53 -11.17
C ASN A 246 -25.41 13.90 -9.85
N LEU A 247 -25.89 14.73 -8.92
CA LEU A 247 -26.35 14.30 -7.60
C LEU A 247 -27.87 14.29 -7.52
N VAL A 248 -28.43 13.21 -6.98
CA VAL A 248 -29.85 13.10 -6.65
C VAL A 248 -30.13 13.53 -5.21
N GLN A 249 -31.39 13.87 -4.95
CA GLN A 249 -31.87 14.24 -3.62
C GLN A 249 -32.43 13.04 -2.86
N PRO A 250 -32.27 12.98 -1.53
CA PRO A 250 -32.94 11.99 -0.69
C PRO A 250 -34.46 11.99 -0.92
N GLN A 251 -35.09 10.81 -0.94
CA GLN A 251 -36.54 10.68 -1.18
C GLN A 251 -37.27 9.97 -0.02
N GLY A 252 -38.53 10.31 0.20
CA GLY A 252 -39.39 9.64 1.19
C GLY A 252 -39.15 10.06 2.66
N LYS A 253 -40.02 9.57 3.54
CA LYS A 253 -39.94 9.73 5.00
C LYS A 253 -39.59 8.39 5.65
N ALA A 254 -38.90 8.44 6.78
CA ALA A 254 -38.57 7.27 7.58
C ALA A 254 -38.73 7.57 9.07
N GLU A 255 -39.12 6.56 9.84
CA GLU A 255 -39.14 6.59 11.30
C GLU A 255 -37.72 6.42 11.84
N LEU A 256 -37.30 7.27 12.78
CA LEU A 256 -36.00 7.14 13.42
C LEU A 256 -36.06 6.03 14.48
N VAL A 257 -35.19 5.02 14.35
CA VAL A 257 -35.01 3.95 15.33
C VAL A 257 -33.63 4.03 15.97
N ALA A 258 -33.49 3.44 17.16
CA ALA A 258 -32.26 3.53 17.96
C ALA A 258 -31.17 2.55 17.50
N GLU A 259 -31.55 1.39 16.96
CA GLU A 259 -30.61 0.31 16.65
C GLU A 259 -30.80 -0.18 15.21
N ALA A 260 -29.70 -0.68 14.62
CA ALA A 260 -29.76 -1.44 13.38
C ALA A 260 -30.50 -2.77 13.61
N GLU A 261 -31.20 -3.25 12.59
CA GLU A 261 -32.05 -4.46 12.68
C GLU A 261 -31.45 -5.66 11.93
N GLU A 262 -30.33 -5.48 11.23
CA GLU A 262 -29.54 -6.55 10.65
C GLU A 262 -28.22 -6.71 11.42
N LYS A 263 -27.96 -7.92 11.90
CA LYS A 263 -26.72 -8.28 12.59
C LYS A 263 -25.69 -8.75 11.57
N LEU A 264 -24.49 -8.15 11.59
CA LEU A 264 -23.39 -8.62 10.77
C LEU A 264 -22.91 -10.00 11.28
N THR A 265 -22.81 -10.96 10.37
CA THR A 265 -22.39 -12.33 10.67
C THR A 265 -20.89 -12.52 10.45
N HIS A 266 -20.50 -13.18 9.37
CA HIS A 266 -19.12 -13.38 8.95
C HIS A 266 -18.77 -12.41 7.83
N ILE A 267 -17.55 -11.89 7.88
CA ILE A 267 -16.92 -11.19 6.76
C ILE A 267 -15.95 -12.15 6.08
N ASN A 268 -15.87 -12.09 4.75
CA ASN A 268 -15.01 -12.99 3.97
C ASN A 268 -13.52 -12.69 4.18
N SER A 269 -13.17 -11.43 4.43
CA SER A 269 -11.81 -10.97 4.67
C SER A 269 -11.83 -9.64 5.45
N SER A 270 -10.96 -9.53 6.46
CA SER A 270 -10.60 -8.29 7.13
C SER A 270 -9.17 -7.90 6.75
N TYR A 271 -8.92 -6.60 6.65
CA TYR A 271 -7.55 -6.10 6.69
C TYR A 271 -7.04 -6.15 8.14
N THR A 272 -5.95 -6.86 8.33
CA THR A 272 -5.21 -7.07 9.59
C THR A 272 -4.89 -5.80 10.37
N LEU A 273 -4.59 -4.68 9.69
CA LEU A 273 -4.39 -3.39 10.36
C LEU A 273 -5.69 -2.91 11.04
N ASN A 274 -6.85 -3.14 10.44
CA ASN A 274 -8.13 -2.77 11.08
C ASN A 274 -8.38 -3.66 12.32
N ASP A 275 -7.99 -4.93 12.27
CA ASP A 275 -8.08 -5.86 13.41
C ASP A 275 -7.16 -5.43 14.57
N TYR A 276 -6.01 -4.81 14.27
CA TYR A 276 -5.13 -4.16 15.27
C TYR A 276 -5.80 -2.97 15.97
N PHE A 277 -6.62 -2.19 15.25
CA PHE A 277 -7.25 -0.99 15.79
C PHE A 277 -8.56 -1.24 16.55
N LEU A 278 -9.26 -2.34 16.25
CA LEU A 278 -10.51 -2.69 16.93
C LEU A 278 -10.38 -2.77 18.47
N PRO A 279 -9.43 -3.53 19.05
CA PRO A 279 -9.22 -3.56 20.50
C PRO A 279 -8.57 -2.28 21.06
N ARG A 280 -8.24 -1.32 20.20
CA ARG A 280 -7.72 0.02 20.55
C ARG A 280 -8.79 1.10 20.45
N GLY A 281 -10.07 0.72 20.40
CA GLY A 281 -11.18 1.67 20.48
C GLY A 281 -11.54 2.32 19.15
N PHE A 282 -11.27 1.69 18.01
CA PHE A 282 -11.69 2.19 16.70
C PHE A 282 -12.76 1.28 16.10
N ALA A 283 -13.83 1.86 15.55
CA ALA A 283 -14.79 1.09 14.77
C ALA A 283 -14.17 0.70 13.42
N THR A 284 -14.46 -0.49 12.91
CA THR A 284 -14.07 -0.95 11.58
C THR A 284 -15.31 -1.02 10.69
N LEU A 285 -15.22 -0.40 9.52
CA LEU A 285 -16.30 -0.36 8.54
C LEU A 285 -15.81 -0.98 7.24
N TYR A 286 -16.57 -1.91 6.69
CA TYR A 286 -16.36 -2.42 5.34
C TYR A 286 -17.52 -2.01 4.46
N VAL A 287 -17.21 -1.24 3.42
CA VAL A 287 -18.21 -0.66 2.52
C VAL A 287 -17.96 -1.21 1.13
N SER A 288 -18.96 -1.82 0.52
CA SER A 288 -18.80 -2.43 -0.81
C SER A 288 -19.15 -1.49 -1.96
N GLY A 289 -20.00 -0.49 -1.74
CA GLY A 289 -20.35 0.51 -2.76
C GLY A 289 -21.46 0.05 -3.70
N VAL A 290 -21.82 0.91 -4.66
CA VAL A 290 -22.85 0.64 -5.67
C VAL A 290 -22.51 -0.59 -6.53
N GLY A 291 -23.53 -1.29 -7.02
CA GLY A 291 -23.34 -2.47 -7.88
C GLY A 291 -22.79 -3.71 -7.18
N THR A 292 -22.61 -3.68 -5.86
CA THR A 292 -22.18 -4.83 -5.07
C THR A 292 -23.35 -5.54 -4.41
N LYS A 293 -23.15 -6.81 -4.04
CA LYS A 293 -24.14 -7.63 -3.34
C LYS A 293 -24.71 -6.89 -2.12
N ASP A 294 -26.04 -6.97 -2.00
CA ASP A 294 -26.87 -6.28 -1.00
C ASP A 294 -26.84 -4.73 -1.09
N SER A 295 -26.12 -4.13 -2.04
CA SER A 295 -26.28 -2.73 -2.42
C SER A 295 -27.14 -2.61 -3.69
N THR A 296 -27.60 -1.42 -4.04
CA THR A 296 -28.30 -1.16 -5.31
C THR A 296 -27.37 -0.55 -6.35
N GLY A 297 -27.91 -0.24 -7.54
CA GLY A 297 -27.16 0.44 -8.59
C GLY A 297 -26.28 -0.47 -9.45
N PHE A 298 -25.53 0.16 -10.35
CA PHE A 298 -24.52 -0.47 -11.19
C PHE A 298 -23.11 -0.25 -10.65
N MET A 299 -22.21 -1.14 -11.05
CA MET A 299 -20.78 -1.01 -10.73
C MET A 299 -20.13 -0.08 -11.76
N THR A 300 -20.14 1.23 -11.45
CA THR A 300 -19.61 2.24 -12.38
C THR A 300 -18.09 2.25 -12.47
N ASN A 301 -17.42 1.64 -11.48
CA ASN A 301 -15.97 1.51 -11.27
C ASN A 301 -15.19 2.82 -11.47
N GLY A 302 -14.46 3.25 -10.45
CA GLY A 302 -13.46 4.31 -10.56
C GLY A 302 -13.96 5.73 -10.87
N ASP A 303 -15.21 5.91 -11.28
CA ASP A 303 -15.80 7.22 -11.52
C ASP A 303 -16.23 7.90 -10.22
N TYR A 304 -16.59 9.18 -10.30
CA TYR A 304 -17.02 9.92 -9.12
C TYR A 304 -18.41 9.52 -8.59
N GLN A 305 -19.20 8.73 -9.33
CA GLN A 305 -20.44 8.17 -8.78
C GLN A 305 -20.13 7.11 -7.73
N GLN A 306 -19.17 6.23 -8.01
CA GLN A 306 -18.67 5.25 -7.05
C GLN A 306 -18.04 5.96 -5.84
N ILE A 307 -17.22 6.99 -6.06
CA ILE A 307 -16.61 7.76 -4.98
C ILE A 307 -17.67 8.45 -4.11
N GLU A 308 -18.69 9.07 -4.71
CA GLU A 308 -19.77 9.73 -3.95
C GLU A 308 -20.53 8.72 -3.07
N ALA A 309 -20.79 7.51 -3.58
CA ALA A 309 -21.44 6.45 -2.83
C ALA A 309 -20.67 6.07 -1.55
N TYR A 310 -19.32 6.00 -1.62
CA TYR A 310 -18.48 5.81 -0.43
C TYR A 310 -18.44 7.05 0.46
N LYS A 311 -18.34 8.24 -0.13
CA LYS A 311 -18.32 9.53 0.60
C LYS A 311 -19.56 9.69 1.46
N ASN A 312 -20.73 9.24 0.98
CA ASN A 312 -21.97 9.37 1.74
C ASN A 312 -21.99 8.52 3.03
N VAL A 313 -21.14 7.49 3.15
CA VAL A 313 -20.93 6.79 4.43
C VAL A 313 -20.23 7.69 5.44
N ILE A 314 -19.23 8.47 5.02
CA ILE A 314 -18.56 9.47 5.87
C ILE A 314 -19.54 10.58 6.24
N ASP A 315 -20.39 11.01 5.29
CA ASP A 315 -21.47 11.95 5.58
C ASP A 315 -22.46 11.39 6.61
N TRP A 316 -22.81 10.10 6.55
CA TRP A 316 -23.70 9.45 7.53
C TRP A 316 -23.08 9.39 8.92
N LEU A 317 -21.79 9.03 9.02
CA LEU A 317 -21.02 9.09 10.28
C LEU A 317 -20.99 10.49 10.91
N ASN A 318 -21.28 11.53 10.11
CA ASN A 318 -21.32 12.93 10.52
C ASN A 318 -22.74 13.55 10.50
N ASP A 319 -23.80 12.74 10.48
CA ASP A 319 -25.21 13.19 10.48
C ASP A 319 -25.59 14.09 9.28
N ARG A 320 -24.88 13.96 8.15
CA ARG A 320 -25.14 14.67 6.88
C ARG A 320 -25.79 13.80 5.80
N CYS A 321 -25.97 12.51 6.07
CA CYS A 321 -26.59 11.55 5.17
C CYS A 321 -27.46 10.57 5.97
N ARG A 322 -28.51 10.01 5.34
CA ARG A 322 -29.42 9.04 5.95
C ARG A 322 -28.88 7.62 5.76
N ALA A 323 -29.11 6.75 6.72
CA ALA A 323 -29.01 5.31 6.56
C ALA A 323 -30.26 4.62 7.08
N PHE A 324 -30.58 3.48 6.48
CA PHE A 324 -31.76 2.69 6.82
C PHE A 324 -31.37 1.35 7.43
N THR A 325 -32.29 0.76 8.19
CA THR A 325 -32.11 -0.58 8.75
C THR A 325 -32.27 -1.68 7.71
N ASP A 326 -32.99 -1.39 6.61
CA ASP A 326 -33.25 -2.33 5.52
C ASP A 326 -33.59 -1.59 4.20
N HIS A 327 -33.77 -2.35 3.11
CA HIS A 327 -34.08 -1.82 1.78
C HIS A 327 -35.48 -1.19 1.64
N THR A 328 -36.37 -1.30 2.63
CA THR A 328 -37.73 -0.72 2.58
C THR A 328 -37.71 0.80 2.76
N ARG A 329 -36.59 1.36 3.27
CA ARG A 329 -36.41 2.78 3.58
C ARG A 329 -37.41 3.34 4.60
N GLN A 330 -38.11 2.49 5.35
CA GLN A 330 -39.13 2.94 6.31
C GLN A 330 -38.53 3.31 7.67
N ARG A 331 -37.38 2.74 8.04
CA ARG A 331 -36.73 2.94 9.34
C ARG A 331 -35.30 3.44 9.15
N GLN A 332 -35.02 4.61 9.69
CA GLN A 332 -33.73 5.30 9.63
C GLN A 332 -32.95 5.06 10.92
N VAL A 333 -31.64 4.90 10.81
CA VAL A 333 -30.70 4.78 11.94
C VAL A 333 -29.57 5.83 11.81
N LYS A 334 -29.10 6.35 12.95
CA LYS A 334 -28.00 7.32 13.02
C LYS A 334 -26.71 6.66 13.50
N ALA A 335 -25.56 7.23 13.13
CA ALA A 335 -24.26 6.87 13.71
C ALA A 335 -23.97 7.67 14.99
N ASP A 336 -24.87 7.58 15.98
CA ASP A 336 -24.77 8.34 17.24
C ASP A 336 -23.54 7.98 18.09
N TRP A 337 -23.04 6.75 17.96
CA TRP A 337 -21.79 6.25 18.52
C TRP A 337 -20.52 6.87 17.90
N SER A 338 -20.62 7.51 16.72
CA SER A 338 -19.44 8.02 16.01
C SER A 338 -19.04 9.42 16.48
N ASN A 339 -17.73 9.66 16.55
CA ASN A 339 -17.17 11.01 16.72
C ASN A 339 -17.03 11.79 15.41
N GLY A 340 -17.40 11.18 14.27
CA GLY A 340 -17.35 11.78 12.94
C GLY A 340 -15.98 11.74 12.24
N LYS A 341 -14.91 11.39 12.95
CA LYS A 341 -13.56 11.30 12.39
C LYS A 341 -13.29 9.92 11.79
N VAL A 342 -12.78 9.93 10.57
CA VAL A 342 -12.60 8.75 9.73
C VAL A 342 -11.18 8.68 9.21
N ALA A 343 -10.60 7.49 9.25
CA ALA A 343 -9.46 7.13 8.42
C ALA A 343 -9.86 6.07 7.39
N THR A 344 -9.27 6.08 6.19
CA THR A 344 -9.45 4.98 5.23
C THR A 344 -8.23 4.09 5.13
N THR A 345 -8.45 2.80 4.84
CA THR A 345 -7.37 1.80 4.72
C THR A 345 -7.61 0.83 3.56
N GLY A 346 -6.51 0.26 3.07
CA GLY A 346 -6.49 -0.95 2.28
C GLY A 346 -5.66 -0.86 1.01
N LEU A 347 -5.42 -2.02 0.41
CA LEU A 347 -4.55 -2.21 -0.75
C LEU A 347 -5.32 -2.29 -2.07
N SER A 348 -4.68 -1.84 -3.16
CA SER A 348 -5.20 -1.97 -4.53
C SER A 348 -6.42 -1.08 -4.79
N TYR A 349 -7.55 -1.65 -5.21
CA TYR A 349 -8.83 -0.94 -5.35
C TYR A 349 -9.19 -0.19 -4.05
N LEU A 350 -8.87 -0.73 -2.88
CA LEU A 350 -9.17 -0.08 -1.60
C LEU A 350 -8.34 1.20 -1.41
N GLY A 351 -7.05 1.14 -1.75
CA GLY A 351 -6.17 2.31 -1.79
C GLY A 351 -6.57 3.30 -2.89
N THR A 352 -7.11 2.79 -4.00
CA THR A 352 -7.67 3.58 -5.11
C THR A 352 -8.89 4.38 -4.66
N MET A 353 -9.80 3.77 -3.90
CA MET A 353 -10.95 4.46 -3.30
C MET A 353 -10.51 5.47 -2.25
N SER A 354 -9.45 5.18 -1.50
CA SER A 354 -8.86 6.15 -0.56
C SER A 354 -8.36 7.39 -1.28
N ASN A 355 -7.65 7.23 -2.41
CA ASN A 355 -7.24 8.35 -3.26
C ASN A 355 -8.45 9.16 -3.75
N GLY A 356 -9.43 8.49 -4.37
CA GLY A 356 -10.63 9.15 -4.89
C GLY A 356 -11.43 9.89 -3.81
N LEU A 357 -11.67 9.27 -2.65
CA LEU A 357 -12.33 9.88 -1.50
C LEU A 357 -11.61 11.13 -0.99
N ALA A 358 -10.29 11.08 -0.87
CA ALA A 358 -9.51 12.25 -0.43
C ALA A 358 -9.71 13.45 -1.36
N THR A 359 -9.80 13.22 -2.67
CA THR A 359 -10.02 14.29 -3.66
C THR A 359 -11.43 14.91 -3.63
N THR A 360 -12.34 14.38 -2.83
CA THR A 360 -13.64 15.03 -2.57
C THR A 360 -13.53 16.16 -1.54
N GLY A 361 -12.51 16.14 -0.69
CA GLY A 361 -12.37 17.08 0.43
C GLY A 361 -13.49 16.95 1.47
N VAL A 362 -14.12 15.78 1.60
CA VAL A 362 -15.22 15.52 2.54
C VAL A 362 -14.79 15.76 3.99
N ASP A 363 -15.62 16.49 4.74
CA ASP A 363 -15.34 16.78 6.14
C ASP A 363 -15.51 15.52 7.00
N GLY A 364 -14.61 15.32 7.96
CA GLY A 364 -14.54 14.11 8.78
C GLY A 364 -13.57 13.04 8.26
N LEU A 365 -13.12 13.12 7.00
CA LEU A 365 -11.99 12.31 6.53
C LEU A 365 -10.67 12.97 6.95
N GLU A 366 -10.04 12.44 7.99
CA GLU A 366 -8.86 13.04 8.63
C GLU A 366 -7.55 12.50 8.07
N VAL A 367 -7.52 11.20 7.76
CA VAL A 367 -6.33 10.47 7.27
C VAL A 367 -6.72 9.48 6.20
N ILE A 368 -5.95 9.36 5.12
CA ILE A 368 -6.03 8.21 4.21
C ILE A 368 -4.75 7.37 4.29
N ILE A 369 -4.91 6.06 4.28
CA ILE A 369 -3.82 5.07 4.19
C ILE A 369 -4.03 4.32 2.88
N ALA A 370 -3.46 4.86 1.81
CA ALA A 370 -3.61 4.36 0.45
C ALA A 370 -2.44 3.44 0.09
N GLU A 371 -2.71 2.13 0.12
CA GLU A 371 -1.70 1.10 -0.14
C GLU A 371 -1.83 0.60 -1.59
N ALA A 372 -0.76 0.68 -2.37
CA ALA A 372 -0.77 0.33 -3.80
C ALA A 372 -2.02 0.84 -4.55
N GLY A 373 -2.38 2.10 -4.35
CA GLY A 373 -3.60 2.71 -4.87
C GLY A 373 -3.42 3.33 -6.26
N ILE A 374 -4.40 3.12 -7.15
CA ILE A 374 -4.47 3.78 -8.45
C ILE A 374 -4.86 5.26 -8.26
N SER A 375 -4.21 6.15 -8.99
CA SER A 375 -4.51 7.60 -9.01
C SER A 375 -5.21 8.05 -10.30
N SER A 376 -5.04 7.29 -11.38
CA SER A 376 -5.63 7.50 -12.70
C SER A 376 -5.82 6.13 -13.35
N TRP A 377 -7.06 5.75 -13.64
CA TRP A 377 -7.37 4.41 -14.15
C TRP A 377 -6.80 4.12 -15.54
N TYR A 378 -6.56 5.17 -16.34
CA TYR A 378 -5.84 5.04 -17.59
C TYR A 378 -4.48 4.38 -17.38
N ASN A 379 -3.70 4.85 -16.41
CA ASN A 379 -2.32 4.39 -16.21
C ASN A 379 -2.23 2.93 -15.70
N TYR A 380 -3.35 2.37 -15.24
CA TYR A 380 -3.45 0.98 -14.82
C TYR A 380 -3.58 0.03 -16.02
N TYR A 381 -4.44 0.38 -16.99
CA TYR A 381 -4.72 -0.45 -18.17
C TYR A 381 -4.09 0.07 -19.47
N ARG A 382 -3.43 1.22 -19.44
CA ARG A 382 -2.82 1.90 -20.58
C ARG A 382 -1.51 2.58 -20.18
N GLU A 383 -0.67 2.86 -21.17
CA GLU A 383 0.54 3.66 -21.00
C GLU A 383 0.90 4.34 -22.32
N ASN A 384 1.03 5.67 -22.34
CA ASN A 384 1.49 6.45 -23.49
C ASN A 384 0.86 6.06 -24.85
N GLY A 385 -0.47 5.96 -24.89
CA GLY A 385 -1.26 5.68 -26.10
C GLY A 385 -1.33 4.19 -26.45
N LEU A 386 -1.05 3.32 -25.48
CA LEU A 386 -0.96 1.88 -25.69
C LEU A 386 -1.78 1.11 -24.68
N VAL A 387 -2.41 0.01 -25.12
CA VAL A 387 -2.97 -1.00 -24.22
C VAL A 387 -1.84 -1.71 -23.47
N THR A 388 -1.85 -1.59 -22.15
CA THR A 388 -0.89 -2.26 -21.27
C THR A 388 -1.63 -2.96 -20.14
N SER A 389 -1.60 -4.28 -20.13
CA SER A 389 -2.19 -5.08 -19.06
C SER A 389 -1.44 -4.84 -17.74
N PRO A 390 -2.10 -4.94 -16.58
CA PRO A 390 -1.41 -4.99 -15.30
C PRO A 390 -0.47 -6.21 -15.25
N GLY A 391 0.70 -6.07 -14.62
CA GLY A 391 1.68 -7.14 -14.53
C GLY A 391 1.11 -8.38 -13.84
N GLY A 392 1.29 -9.55 -14.46
CA GLY A 392 0.66 -10.80 -14.05
C GLY A 392 -0.74 -11.08 -14.62
N TYR A 393 -1.38 -10.11 -15.27
CA TYR A 393 -2.78 -10.20 -15.72
C TYR A 393 -2.96 -9.88 -17.22
N PRO A 394 -2.26 -10.58 -18.13
CA PRO A 394 -2.41 -10.34 -19.57
C PRO A 394 -3.85 -10.58 -20.03
N GLY A 395 -4.42 -9.60 -20.74
CA GLY A 395 -5.79 -9.68 -21.26
C GLY A 395 -6.82 -9.02 -20.37
N GLU A 396 -6.46 -8.63 -19.15
CA GLU A 396 -7.35 -7.87 -18.28
C GLU A 396 -7.55 -6.44 -18.83
N ASP A 397 -8.79 -5.95 -18.72
CA ASP A 397 -9.14 -4.54 -18.85
C ASP A 397 -10.31 -4.21 -17.91
N PHE A 398 -10.74 -2.96 -17.95
CA PHE A 398 -11.72 -2.38 -17.07
C PHE A 398 -13.07 -3.12 -17.01
N ASP A 399 -13.52 -3.70 -18.13
CA ASP A 399 -14.78 -4.46 -18.22
C ASP A 399 -14.68 -5.82 -17.51
N SER A 400 -13.53 -6.50 -17.58
CA SER A 400 -13.29 -7.71 -16.78
C SER A 400 -13.29 -7.40 -15.28
N LEU A 401 -12.72 -6.28 -14.86
CA LEU A 401 -12.84 -5.80 -13.47
C LEU A 401 -14.28 -5.45 -13.10
N ALA A 402 -15.07 -4.89 -14.02
CA ALA A 402 -16.49 -4.63 -13.79
C ALA A 402 -17.31 -5.90 -13.58
N GLU A 403 -17.06 -6.94 -14.36
CA GLU A 403 -17.65 -8.25 -14.13
C GLU A 403 -17.18 -8.85 -12.80
N LEU A 404 -15.89 -8.73 -12.48
CA LEU A 404 -15.31 -9.25 -11.24
C LEU A 404 -16.00 -8.64 -10.00
N THR A 405 -16.25 -7.33 -10.00
CA THR A 405 -16.75 -6.58 -8.84
C THR A 405 -18.26 -6.36 -8.83
N TYR A 406 -18.99 -6.67 -9.91
CA TYR A 406 -20.46 -6.62 -9.94
C TYR A 406 -21.09 -7.81 -9.18
N SER A 407 -20.87 -7.83 -7.87
CA SER A 407 -21.24 -8.94 -7.00
C SER A 407 -22.75 -9.08 -6.76
N ARG A 408 -23.58 -8.12 -7.20
CA ARG A 408 -25.04 -8.30 -7.24
C ARG A 408 -25.44 -9.55 -8.02
N ASN A 409 -24.71 -9.88 -9.08
CA ASN A 409 -24.94 -11.07 -9.88
C ASN A 409 -24.64 -12.40 -9.14
N LEU A 410 -24.00 -12.37 -7.97
CA LEU A 410 -23.83 -13.55 -7.12
C LEU A 410 -25.14 -13.94 -6.40
N LEU A 411 -26.11 -13.03 -6.33
CA LEU A 411 -27.44 -13.30 -5.80
C LEU A 411 -28.38 -13.66 -6.95
N ALA A 412 -28.86 -14.90 -6.99
CA ALA A 412 -29.72 -15.39 -8.09
C ALA A 412 -30.96 -14.52 -8.33
N GLY A 413 -31.60 -14.00 -7.28
CA GLY A 413 -32.76 -13.11 -7.42
C GLY A 413 -32.40 -11.75 -8.05
N ASP A 414 -31.23 -11.20 -7.72
CA ASP A 414 -30.75 -9.95 -8.29
C ASP A 414 -30.24 -10.13 -9.72
N TYR A 415 -29.57 -11.25 -9.99
CA TYR A 415 -29.20 -11.66 -11.35
C TYR A 415 -30.43 -11.70 -12.26
N ILE A 416 -31.50 -12.40 -11.86
CA ILE A 416 -32.73 -12.52 -12.65
C ILE A 416 -33.36 -11.15 -12.96
N ARG A 417 -33.31 -10.21 -12.01
CA ARG A 417 -33.93 -8.88 -12.16
C ARG A 417 -33.06 -7.85 -12.88
N GLY A 418 -31.74 -7.96 -12.75
CA GLY A 418 -30.82 -6.87 -13.07
C GLY A 418 -29.74 -7.21 -14.10
N ASN A 419 -29.50 -8.49 -14.41
CA ASN A 419 -28.37 -8.86 -15.26
C ASN A 419 -28.49 -8.33 -16.68
N GLU A 420 -29.69 -8.32 -17.28
CA GLU A 420 -29.88 -7.79 -18.64
C GLU A 420 -29.44 -6.33 -18.75
N ALA A 421 -29.87 -5.49 -17.80
CA ALA A 421 -29.51 -4.08 -17.78
C ALA A 421 -28.01 -3.88 -17.49
N HIS A 422 -27.42 -4.70 -16.61
CA HIS A 422 -25.98 -4.68 -16.36
C HIS A 422 -25.17 -5.05 -17.61
N GLN A 423 -25.55 -6.09 -18.34
CA GLN A 423 -24.87 -6.48 -19.58
C GLN A 423 -24.99 -5.38 -20.65
N ALA A 424 -26.15 -4.73 -20.75
CA ALA A 424 -26.33 -3.58 -21.64
C ALA A 424 -25.45 -2.38 -21.26
N ASP A 425 -25.21 -2.15 -19.98
CA ASP A 425 -24.27 -1.12 -19.50
C ASP A 425 -22.82 -1.51 -19.78
N LEU A 426 -22.45 -2.77 -19.54
CA LEU A 426 -21.10 -3.28 -19.80
C LEU A 426 -20.69 -3.17 -21.27
N GLU A 427 -21.62 -3.36 -22.22
CA GLU A 427 -21.34 -3.15 -23.64
C GLU A 427 -21.02 -1.68 -23.97
N LYS A 428 -21.59 -0.71 -23.24
CA LYS A 428 -21.20 0.70 -23.37
C LYS A 428 -19.79 0.93 -22.84
N VAL A 429 -19.48 0.36 -21.67
CA VAL A 429 -18.13 0.41 -21.09
C VAL A 429 -17.11 -0.12 -22.08
N LYS A 430 -17.32 -1.32 -22.63
CA LYS A 430 -16.43 -1.95 -23.64
C LYS A 430 -16.19 -1.05 -24.86
N ALA A 431 -17.24 -0.41 -25.37
CA ALA A 431 -17.10 0.52 -26.48
C ALA A 431 -16.26 1.76 -26.11
N GLN A 432 -16.40 2.25 -24.88
CA GLN A 432 -15.68 3.43 -24.37
C GLN A 432 -14.22 3.16 -23.97
N LEU A 433 -13.84 1.90 -23.71
CA LEU A 433 -12.44 1.54 -23.39
C LEU A 433 -11.47 1.81 -24.53
N ASP A 434 -11.98 1.84 -25.76
CA ASP A 434 -11.26 2.04 -27.02
C ASP A 434 -9.92 1.26 -27.07
N ARG A 435 -10.00 -0.04 -26.82
CA ARG A 435 -8.83 -0.94 -26.86
C ARG A 435 -8.16 -1.01 -28.23
N LYS A 436 -8.85 -0.61 -29.30
CA LYS A 436 -8.30 -0.63 -30.65
C LYS A 436 -7.13 0.34 -30.76
N THR A 437 -7.31 1.55 -30.25
CA THR A 437 -6.30 2.60 -30.29
C THR A 437 -5.39 2.56 -29.06
N GLY A 438 -5.97 2.31 -27.87
CA GLY A 438 -5.27 2.46 -26.60
C GLY A 438 -5.12 3.91 -26.14
N ASP A 439 -5.74 4.86 -26.84
CA ASP A 439 -5.62 6.29 -26.60
C ASP A 439 -6.34 6.74 -25.31
N TYR A 440 -5.93 7.90 -24.80
CA TYR A 440 -6.66 8.58 -23.74
C TYR A 440 -7.98 9.13 -24.29
N ASN A 441 -9.03 9.16 -23.47
CA ASN A 441 -10.34 9.68 -23.88
C ASN A 441 -11.16 10.13 -22.65
N GLN A 442 -12.40 10.59 -22.87
CA GLN A 442 -13.26 11.08 -21.80
C GLN A 442 -13.56 10.03 -20.72
N PHE A 443 -13.75 8.76 -21.10
CA PHE A 443 -14.03 7.68 -20.14
C PHE A 443 -12.89 7.52 -19.12
N TRP A 444 -11.65 7.62 -19.61
CA TRP A 444 -10.45 7.62 -18.78
C TRP A 444 -10.27 8.92 -17.98
N HIS A 445 -10.68 10.05 -18.57
CA HIS A 445 -10.62 11.37 -17.93
C HIS A 445 -11.55 11.51 -16.73
N ASP A 446 -12.76 10.96 -16.82
CA ASP A 446 -13.73 10.93 -15.72
C ASP A 446 -13.27 10.06 -14.53
N ARG A 447 -12.20 9.27 -14.75
CA ARG A 447 -11.59 8.34 -13.79
C ARG A 447 -10.15 8.75 -13.43
N ASN A 448 -9.83 10.03 -13.55
CA ASN A 448 -8.55 10.61 -13.18
C ASN A 448 -8.69 11.46 -11.90
N TYR A 449 -8.23 10.93 -10.76
CA TYR A 449 -8.35 11.63 -9.48
C TYR A 449 -7.38 12.81 -9.37
N LEU A 450 -6.29 12.80 -10.13
CA LEU A 450 -5.28 13.86 -10.11
C LEU A 450 -5.88 15.24 -10.44
N LEU A 451 -6.95 15.27 -11.25
CA LEU A 451 -7.69 16.49 -11.59
C LEU A 451 -8.27 17.21 -10.35
N ASN A 452 -8.54 16.46 -9.28
CA ASN A 452 -9.14 16.96 -8.04
C ASN A 452 -8.18 16.87 -6.85
N ALA A 453 -6.90 16.56 -7.04
CA ALA A 453 -5.91 16.47 -5.96
C ALA A 453 -5.81 17.77 -5.14
N HIS A 454 -6.06 18.93 -5.77
CA HIS A 454 -6.09 20.25 -5.12
C HIS A 454 -7.19 20.41 -4.03
N LYS A 455 -8.17 19.51 -3.98
CA LYS A 455 -9.26 19.51 -2.99
C LYS A 455 -8.94 18.69 -1.73
N VAL A 456 -7.86 17.92 -1.75
CA VAL A 456 -7.47 17.06 -0.63
C VAL A 456 -7.25 17.91 0.62
N LYS A 457 -7.88 17.50 1.72
CA LYS A 457 -7.70 18.10 3.06
C LYS A 457 -7.09 17.11 4.07
N ALA A 458 -7.35 15.82 3.89
CA ALA A 458 -6.87 14.76 4.77
C ALA A 458 -5.34 14.65 4.72
N GLU A 459 -4.75 14.20 5.82
CA GLU A 459 -3.36 13.78 5.84
C GLU A 459 -3.22 12.45 5.08
N VAL A 460 -2.13 12.30 4.32
CA VAL A 460 -2.01 11.20 3.36
C VAL A 460 -0.82 10.31 3.70
N VAL A 461 -1.09 9.02 3.90
CA VAL A 461 -0.05 7.98 4.04
C VAL A 461 -0.18 7.02 2.86
N PHE A 462 0.91 6.89 2.12
CA PHE A 462 1.04 5.91 1.04
C PHE A 462 1.91 4.74 1.49
N THR A 463 1.56 3.54 1.03
CA THR A 463 2.51 2.42 0.94
C THR A 463 2.55 1.96 -0.51
N HIS A 464 3.74 1.70 -1.05
CA HIS A 464 3.86 1.21 -2.43
C HIS A 464 5.13 0.40 -2.63
N GLY A 465 5.01 -0.65 -3.44
CA GLY A 465 6.11 -1.53 -3.78
C GLY A 465 6.87 -1.11 -5.03
N SER A 466 8.20 -1.04 -4.97
CA SER A 466 9.09 -0.81 -6.12
C SER A 466 9.08 -1.96 -7.12
N GLN A 467 8.53 -3.12 -6.73
CA GLN A 467 8.34 -4.29 -7.59
C GLN A 467 6.87 -4.59 -7.84
N ASP A 468 5.97 -3.64 -7.53
CA ASP A 468 4.55 -3.75 -7.87
C ASP A 468 4.36 -3.38 -9.34
N TRP A 469 4.39 -4.42 -10.19
CA TRP A 469 4.09 -4.27 -11.61
C TRP A 469 2.60 -4.45 -11.93
N ASN A 470 1.77 -4.75 -10.93
CA ASN A 470 0.32 -4.75 -11.06
C ASN A 470 -0.17 -3.30 -11.00
N VAL A 471 -0.16 -2.68 -9.81
CA VAL A 471 -0.42 -1.24 -9.66
C VAL A 471 0.93 -0.52 -9.73
N LYS A 472 1.26 -0.04 -10.93
CA LYS A 472 2.58 0.49 -11.25
C LYS A 472 2.97 1.69 -10.34
N PRO A 473 4.26 1.88 -9.98
CA PRO A 473 4.68 2.96 -9.08
C PRO A 473 4.35 4.37 -9.56
N LEU A 474 4.09 4.56 -10.86
CA LEU A 474 3.61 5.84 -11.41
C LEU A 474 2.38 6.38 -10.67
N HIS A 475 1.49 5.50 -10.19
CA HIS A 475 0.27 5.96 -9.52
C HIS A 475 0.56 6.74 -8.24
N VAL A 476 1.38 6.18 -7.34
CA VAL A 476 1.76 6.86 -6.10
C VAL A 476 2.63 8.08 -6.40
N TYR A 477 3.52 8.02 -7.37
CA TYR A 477 4.36 9.15 -7.78
C TYR A 477 3.52 10.34 -8.22
N GLN A 478 2.56 10.13 -9.13
CA GLN A 478 1.68 11.18 -9.63
C GLN A 478 0.83 11.80 -8.51
N MET A 479 0.21 10.98 -7.67
CA MET A 479 -0.61 11.49 -6.57
C MET A 479 0.25 12.25 -5.56
N PHE A 480 1.43 11.72 -5.20
CA PHE A 480 2.37 12.35 -4.30
C PHE A 480 2.78 13.74 -4.78
N HIS A 481 3.01 13.93 -6.09
CA HIS A 481 3.35 15.23 -6.68
C HIS A 481 2.14 16.15 -6.88
N ALA A 482 0.95 15.61 -7.11
CA ALA A 482 -0.27 16.41 -7.35
C ALA A 482 -0.87 17.02 -6.06
N LEU A 483 -0.52 16.49 -4.89
CA LEU A 483 -1.01 17.00 -3.60
C LEU A 483 -0.53 18.43 -3.31
N PRO A 484 -1.40 19.31 -2.77
CA PRO A 484 -1.01 20.64 -2.34
C PRO A 484 0.17 20.63 -1.34
N THR A 485 1.03 21.64 -1.41
CA THR A 485 2.25 21.72 -0.57
C THR A 485 1.99 21.81 0.93
N HIS A 486 0.80 22.22 1.35
CA HIS A 486 0.40 22.32 2.76
C HIS A 486 -0.15 21.01 3.33
N ILE A 487 -0.37 19.99 2.50
CA ILE A 487 -0.85 18.68 2.95
C ILE A 487 0.33 17.86 3.45
N HIS A 488 0.22 17.37 4.68
CA HIS A 488 1.13 16.37 5.21
C HIS A 488 0.96 15.07 4.42
N LYS A 489 2.05 14.62 3.80
CA LYS A 489 2.09 13.43 2.96
C LYS A 489 3.32 12.59 3.29
N HIS A 490 3.11 11.28 3.38
CA HIS A 490 4.09 10.31 3.82
C HIS A 490 4.09 9.11 2.88
N LEU A 491 5.26 8.59 2.51
CA LEU A 491 5.39 7.42 1.65
C LEU A 491 6.28 6.37 2.30
N PHE A 492 5.73 5.17 2.53
CA PHE A 492 6.51 3.97 2.81
C PHE A 492 6.77 3.24 1.48
N PHE A 493 7.98 3.38 0.93
CA PHE A 493 8.37 2.78 -0.34
C PHE A 493 9.20 1.51 -0.10
N HIS A 494 8.60 0.34 -0.31
CA HIS A 494 9.22 -0.96 -0.05
C HIS A 494 9.64 -1.69 -1.33
N ASN A 495 10.44 -2.75 -1.23
CA ASN A 495 10.86 -3.57 -2.38
C ASN A 495 9.92 -4.75 -2.70
N GLY A 496 8.80 -4.83 -1.99
CA GLY A 496 7.73 -5.79 -2.28
C GLY A 496 7.01 -5.51 -3.60
N ALA A 497 6.23 -6.49 -4.07
CA ALA A 497 5.26 -6.33 -5.13
C ALA A 497 3.91 -5.83 -4.57
N HIS A 498 2.80 -6.35 -5.09
CA HIS A 498 1.44 -6.01 -4.67
C HIS A 498 1.05 -6.66 -3.33
N VAL A 499 1.65 -6.19 -2.23
CA VAL A 499 1.58 -6.80 -0.90
C VAL A 499 1.44 -5.76 0.22
N TYR A 500 0.82 -6.14 1.33
CA TYR A 500 0.83 -5.36 2.58
C TYR A 500 2.19 -5.44 3.29
N MET A 501 2.48 -4.45 4.13
CA MET A 501 3.72 -4.36 4.94
C MET A 501 3.50 -4.26 6.46
N ASN A 502 2.25 -4.24 6.94
CA ASN A 502 1.92 -3.95 8.33
C ASN A 502 2.46 -4.97 9.36
N ASN A 503 2.78 -6.19 8.90
CA ASN A 503 3.28 -7.30 9.72
C ASN A 503 4.76 -7.65 9.47
N TRP A 504 5.55 -6.71 8.94
CA TRP A 504 6.97 -6.95 8.66
C TRP A 504 7.87 -6.74 9.88
N GLN A 505 8.87 -7.60 10.10
CA GLN A 505 9.80 -7.51 11.24
C GLN A 505 10.63 -6.22 11.24
N SER A 506 11.04 -5.74 10.07
CA SER A 506 11.99 -4.63 9.94
C SER A 506 11.45 -3.24 10.26
N ILE A 507 10.14 -3.03 10.36
CA ILE A 507 9.57 -1.69 10.49
C ILE A 507 8.32 -1.67 11.38
N ASP A 508 8.22 -0.67 12.25
CA ASP A 508 7.10 -0.44 13.17
C ASP A 508 5.92 0.31 12.54
N PHE A 509 5.52 -0.11 11.32
CA PHE A 509 4.48 0.56 10.53
C PHE A 509 3.16 0.70 11.30
N ARG A 510 2.58 -0.40 11.80
CA ARG A 510 1.28 -0.33 12.49
C ARG A 510 1.32 0.53 13.75
N GLU A 511 2.46 0.58 14.44
CA GLU A 511 2.66 1.41 15.63
C GLU A 511 2.82 2.89 15.27
N SER A 512 3.47 3.19 14.15
CA SER A 512 3.50 4.55 13.58
C SER A 512 2.12 5.01 13.14
N ILE A 513 1.34 4.15 12.50
CA ILE A 513 -0.07 4.44 12.17
C ILE A 513 -0.88 4.63 13.45
N ASN A 514 -0.62 3.86 14.52
CA ASN A 514 -1.30 4.03 15.80
C ASN A 514 -1.07 5.43 16.39
N ALA A 515 0.19 5.88 16.43
CA ALA A 515 0.52 7.22 16.90
C ALA A 515 -0.18 8.30 16.07
N LEU A 516 -0.18 8.16 14.73
CA LEU A 516 -0.85 9.10 13.84
C LEU A 516 -2.37 9.13 14.07
N LEU A 517 -3.04 7.98 14.05
CA LEU A 517 -4.49 7.93 14.19
C LEU A 517 -4.93 8.33 15.59
N THR A 518 -4.18 7.96 16.63
CA THR A 518 -4.44 8.41 18.00
C THR A 518 -4.38 9.95 18.10
N LYS A 519 -3.39 10.59 17.48
CA LYS A 519 -3.31 12.05 17.39
C LYS A 519 -4.49 12.64 16.62
N LYS A 520 -4.75 12.19 15.39
CA LYS A 520 -5.71 12.83 14.48
C LYS A 520 -7.17 12.53 14.85
N LEU A 521 -7.47 11.29 15.18
CA LEU A 521 -8.83 10.79 15.39
C LEU A 521 -9.27 10.82 16.86
N LEU A 522 -8.34 10.74 17.82
CA LEU A 522 -8.66 10.81 19.26
C LEU A 522 -8.23 12.13 19.92
N GLY A 523 -7.48 12.99 19.21
CA GLY A 523 -7.08 14.30 19.72
C GLY A 523 -5.99 14.24 20.79
N GLN A 524 -5.17 13.18 20.80
CA GLN A 524 -4.00 13.14 21.68
C GLN A 524 -2.94 14.14 21.20
N GLU A 525 -2.68 15.15 22.04
CA GLU A 525 -1.71 16.21 21.77
C GLU A 525 -0.29 15.67 21.87
N THR A 526 0.32 15.37 20.71
CA THR A 526 1.70 14.90 20.59
C THR A 526 2.40 15.61 19.44
N ASP A 527 3.73 15.70 19.51
CA ASP A 527 4.59 16.21 18.44
C ASP A 527 4.88 15.15 17.36
N PHE A 528 4.25 13.97 17.42
CA PHE A 528 4.47 12.90 16.45
C PHE A 528 4.25 13.38 15.02
N GLN A 529 5.23 13.08 14.18
CA GLN A 529 5.20 13.32 12.74
C GLN A 529 5.99 12.23 12.03
N LEU A 530 5.42 11.72 10.94
CA LEU A 530 6.11 10.80 10.05
C LEU A 530 7.12 11.56 9.16
N PRO A 531 8.27 10.95 8.83
CA PRO A 531 9.08 11.41 7.70
C PRO A 531 8.29 11.46 6.39
N THR A 532 8.69 12.34 5.47
CA THR A 532 8.04 12.49 4.16
C THR A 532 8.14 11.22 3.32
N VAL A 533 9.32 10.61 3.23
CA VAL A 533 9.52 9.30 2.59
C VAL A 533 10.33 8.41 3.52
N ILE A 534 9.86 7.19 3.74
CA ILE A 534 10.53 6.09 4.41
C ILE A 534 10.75 4.99 3.38
N TRP A 535 12.00 4.81 2.96
CA TRP A 535 12.37 3.92 1.86
C TRP A 535 13.15 2.71 2.38
N GLN A 536 12.77 1.52 1.92
CA GLN A 536 13.50 0.28 2.20
C GLN A 536 14.74 0.20 1.31
N ASP A 537 15.93 0.28 1.91
CA ASP A 537 17.20 0.26 1.17
C ASP A 537 17.35 -1.05 0.39
N ASN A 538 17.52 -0.96 -0.93
CA ASN A 538 17.65 -2.13 -1.80
C ASN A 538 18.98 -2.90 -1.62
N THR A 539 19.95 -2.34 -0.90
CA THR A 539 21.31 -2.88 -0.78
C THR A 539 21.56 -3.72 0.48
N ALA A 540 20.62 -3.72 1.43
CA ALA A 540 20.75 -4.44 2.70
C ALA A 540 19.39 -4.97 3.20
N PRO A 541 19.35 -6.14 3.87
CA PRO A 541 18.12 -6.65 4.46
C PRO A 541 17.66 -5.77 5.63
N GLN A 542 16.34 -5.55 5.73
CA GLN A 542 15.71 -4.91 6.90
C GLN A 542 16.25 -3.51 7.22
N THR A 543 16.76 -2.77 6.24
CA THR A 543 17.28 -1.42 6.42
C THR A 543 16.31 -0.42 5.81
N TRP A 544 15.95 0.60 6.58
CA TRP A 544 15.08 1.68 6.14
C TRP A 544 15.76 3.03 6.33
N LEU A 545 15.51 3.96 5.40
CA LEU A 545 16.10 5.29 5.38
C LEU A 545 15.01 6.33 5.13
N SER A 546 15.14 7.48 5.78
CA SER A 546 14.28 8.64 5.50
C SER A 546 14.85 9.44 4.33
N LEU A 547 13.97 9.89 3.44
CA LEU A 547 14.28 10.79 2.33
C LEU A 547 13.34 11.98 2.37
N ASP A 548 13.79 13.13 1.86
CA ASP A 548 13.00 14.37 1.88
C ASP A 548 11.88 14.36 0.83
N ASN A 549 12.05 13.59 -0.25
CA ASN A 549 11.12 13.57 -1.37
C ASN A 549 11.22 12.26 -2.19
N PHE A 550 10.16 11.98 -2.97
CA PHE A 550 10.16 10.97 -4.03
C PHE A 550 10.20 11.69 -5.38
N GLY A 551 11.31 11.61 -6.11
CA GLY A 551 11.57 12.43 -7.30
C GLY A 551 12.12 13.83 -7.00
N GLY A 552 12.26 14.63 -8.06
CA GLY A 552 12.69 16.03 -7.99
C GLY A 552 14.21 16.25 -7.83
N GLN A 553 15.03 15.28 -8.25
CA GLN A 553 16.48 15.45 -8.25
C GLN A 553 16.91 16.49 -9.28
N GLU A 554 17.82 17.39 -8.89
CA GLU A 554 18.43 18.37 -9.79
C GLU A 554 19.62 17.76 -10.55
N ASN A 555 20.29 16.78 -9.96
CA ASN A 555 21.40 16.07 -10.58
C ASN A 555 20.88 14.92 -11.42
N CYS A 556 21.48 14.73 -12.58
CA CYS A 556 21.17 13.62 -13.47
C CYS A 556 22.47 12.93 -13.92
N GLU A 557 22.44 11.61 -13.97
CA GLU A 557 23.47 10.84 -14.67
C GLU A 557 22.99 10.52 -16.09
N THR A 558 23.85 10.74 -17.07
CA THR A 558 23.52 10.53 -18.47
C THR A 558 24.41 9.45 -19.07
N PHE A 559 23.80 8.53 -19.80
CA PHE A 559 24.46 7.46 -20.52
C PHE A 559 24.19 7.58 -22.02
N SER A 560 25.25 7.66 -22.83
CA SER A 560 25.13 7.43 -24.27
C SER A 560 24.84 5.94 -24.52
N LEU A 561 24.00 5.65 -25.52
CA LEU A 561 23.54 4.28 -25.77
C LEU A 561 24.44 3.49 -26.74
N GLY A 562 25.32 4.17 -27.50
CA GLY A 562 26.21 3.52 -28.45
C GLY A 562 26.74 4.49 -29.51
N GLN A 563 27.23 3.93 -30.62
CA GLN A 563 27.76 4.70 -31.77
C GLN A 563 27.20 4.19 -33.11
N GLU A 564 26.32 3.20 -33.08
CA GLU A 564 25.84 2.47 -34.25
C GLU A 564 24.31 2.54 -34.33
N GLU A 565 23.77 2.36 -35.53
CA GLU A 565 22.35 2.06 -35.70
C GLU A 565 22.09 0.58 -35.42
N GLN A 566 21.02 0.26 -34.71
CA GLN A 566 20.58 -1.11 -34.49
C GLN A 566 19.08 -1.26 -34.73
N ALA A 567 18.66 -2.43 -35.19
CA ALA A 567 17.26 -2.73 -35.49
C ALA A 567 16.67 -3.74 -34.50
N ILE A 568 15.41 -3.51 -34.11
CA ILE A 568 14.56 -4.41 -33.34
C ILE A 568 13.55 -5.01 -34.31
N GLN A 569 13.66 -6.30 -34.60
CA GLN A 569 12.65 -7.01 -35.39
C GLN A 569 11.42 -7.28 -34.54
N ASN A 570 10.23 -6.89 -34.99
CA ASN A 570 9.01 -7.21 -34.24
C ASN A 570 8.60 -8.68 -34.42
N GLN A 571 8.70 -9.19 -35.65
CA GLN A 571 8.24 -10.54 -35.97
C GLN A 571 9.13 -11.62 -35.37
N TYR A 572 8.50 -12.58 -34.71
CA TYR A 572 9.10 -13.84 -34.29
C TYR A 572 8.64 -14.98 -35.20
N PRO A 573 9.46 -16.04 -35.36
CA PRO A 573 8.99 -17.30 -35.91
C PRO A 573 7.77 -17.81 -35.12
N ASP A 574 6.76 -18.36 -35.81
CA ASP A 574 5.49 -18.81 -35.20
C ASP A 574 5.68 -19.65 -33.93
N LYS A 575 6.66 -20.57 -33.97
CA LYS A 575 7.00 -21.44 -32.83
C LYS A 575 7.39 -20.64 -31.58
N ASP A 576 8.21 -19.61 -31.74
CA ASP A 576 8.65 -18.77 -30.62
C ASP A 576 7.55 -17.83 -30.16
N PHE A 577 6.81 -17.25 -31.10
CA PHE A 577 5.65 -16.41 -30.80
C PHE A 577 4.59 -17.15 -29.97
N GLU A 578 4.19 -18.36 -30.40
CA GLU A 578 3.24 -19.19 -29.66
C GLU A 578 3.78 -19.61 -28.28
N ARG A 579 5.08 -19.94 -28.20
CA ARG A 579 5.73 -20.36 -26.95
C ARG A 579 5.73 -19.24 -25.93
N TYR A 580 6.10 -18.03 -26.35
CA TYR A 580 6.06 -16.83 -25.52
C TYR A 580 4.64 -16.43 -25.14
N GLY A 581 3.66 -16.55 -26.06
CA GLY A 581 2.25 -16.27 -25.79
C GLY A 581 1.61 -17.18 -24.73
N LYS A 582 2.04 -18.45 -24.67
CA LYS A 582 1.57 -19.42 -23.65
C LYS A 582 2.19 -19.18 -22.27
N THR A 583 3.46 -18.78 -22.23
CA THR A 583 4.21 -18.58 -20.98
C THR A 583 5.12 -17.36 -21.11
N TYR A 584 4.59 -16.19 -20.76
CA TYR A 584 5.36 -14.94 -20.82
C TYR A 584 6.60 -14.96 -19.91
N GLN A 585 6.64 -15.80 -18.87
CA GLN A 585 7.84 -15.96 -18.02
C GLN A 585 9.03 -16.53 -18.81
N THR A 586 8.77 -17.38 -19.82
CA THR A 586 9.82 -17.84 -20.75
C THR A 586 10.33 -16.69 -21.60
N PHE A 587 9.44 -15.82 -22.09
CA PHE A 587 9.82 -14.59 -22.79
C PHE A 587 10.69 -13.70 -21.89
N ASN A 588 10.24 -13.37 -20.67
CA ASN A 588 11.01 -12.53 -19.73
C ASN A 588 12.40 -13.09 -19.47
N THR A 589 12.51 -14.41 -19.28
CA THR A 589 13.80 -15.09 -19.07
C THR A 589 14.74 -14.94 -20.28
N GLU A 590 14.22 -15.14 -21.49
CA GLU A 590 15.00 -15.04 -22.72
C GLU A 590 15.32 -13.58 -23.09
N LEU A 591 14.42 -12.64 -22.80
CA LEU A 591 14.63 -11.19 -22.92
C LEU A 591 15.82 -10.73 -22.05
N TYR A 592 15.87 -11.16 -20.78
CA TYR A 592 16.97 -10.78 -19.88
C TYR A 592 18.32 -11.39 -20.29
N GLN A 593 18.28 -12.52 -21.00
CA GLN A 593 19.45 -13.22 -21.53
C GLN A 593 19.92 -12.69 -22.89
N GLY A 594 19.20 -11.76 -23.51
CA GLY A 594 19.55 -11.26 -24.85
C GLY A 594 19.22 -12.26 -25.97
N LYS A 595 18.19 -13.09 -25.79
CA LYS A 595 17.79 -14.15 -26.74
C LYS A 595 16.48 -13.84 -27.48
N ALA A 596 15.80 -12.76 -27.12
CA ALA A 596 14.62 -12.28 -27.84
C ALA A 596 15.04 -11.23 -28.88
N ASN A 597 14.11 -10.79 -29.74
CA ASN A 597 14.34 -9.68 -30.65
C ASN A 597 14.43 -8.37 -29.86
N GLN A 598 15.66 -7.85 -29.68
CA GLN A 598 15.92 -6.70 -28.82
C GLN A 598 17.25 -6.03 -29.16
N ILE A 599 17.40 -4.79 -28.69
CA ILE A 599 18.69 -4.13 -28.50
C ILE A 599 19.06 -4.26 -27.02
N THR A 600 20.30 -4.67 -26.74
CA THR A 600 20.82 -4.78 -25.36
C THR A 600 22.04 -3.90 -25.18
N ILE A 601 21.96 -2.96 -24.23
CA ILE A 601 23.04 -2.02 -23.93
C ILE A 601 23.44 -2.21 -22.47
N ASN A 602 24.71 -2.54 -22.21
CA ASN A 602 25.25 -2.66 -20.85
C ASN A 602 25.97 -1.36 -20.50
N LEU A 603 25.41 -0.63 -19.54
CA LEU A 603 25.90 0.66 -19.08
C LEU A 603 26.70 0.46 -17.78
N PRO A 604 28.03 0.65 -17.81
CA PRO A 604 28.86 0.51 -16.62
C PRO A 604 28.59 1.66 -15.65
N VAL A 605 28.36 1.33 -14.38
CA VAL A 605 28.20 2.32 -13.30
C VAL A 605 29.58 2.70 -12.79
N THR A 606 30.04 3.91 -13.13
CA THR A 606 31.41 4.41 -12.86
C THR A 606 31.56 5.12 -11.51
N LYS A 607 30.45 5.34 -10.81
CA LYS A 607 30.39 5.93 -9.46
C LYS A 607 29.10 5.45 -8.78
N ASN A 608 29.00 5.56 -7.46
CA ASN A 608 27.74 5.26 -6.76
C ASN A 608 26.63 6.20 -7.25
N LEU A 609 25.46 5.63 -7.58
CA LEU A 609 24.28 6.37 -8.02
C LEU A 609 23.10 6.07 -7.09
N HIS A 610 22.26 7.07 -6.84
CA HIS A 610 21.05 6.93 -6.05
C HIS A 610 19.86 7.44 -6.87
N LEU A 611 19.37 6.58 -7.78
CA LEU A 611 18.20 6.89 -8.60
C LEU A 611 17.01 7.22 -7.69
N ASN A 612 16.37 8.37 -7.90
CA ASN A 612 15.15 8.77 -7.22
C ASN A 612 14.24 9.57 -8.17
N GLY A 613 13.30 8.88 -8.81
CA GLY A 613 12.39 9.47 -9.79
C GLY A 613 12.22 8.59 -11.03
N ARG A 614 11.90 9.23 -12.17
CA ARG A 614 11.67 8.55 -13.45
C ARG A 614 12.92 8.61 -14.32
N ALA A 615 13.37 7.44 -14.78
CA ALA A 615 14.39 7.40 -15.82
C ALA A 615 13.79 7.87 -17.15
N GLN A 616 14.52 8.69 -17.90
CA GLN A 616 14.07 9.23 -19.19
C GLN A 616 14.92 8.65 -20.33
N LEU A 617 14.27 8.16 -21.37
CA LEU A 617 14.90 7.78 -22.63
C LEU A 617 14.65 8.88 -23.65
N ASN A 618 15.71 9.37 -24.29
CA ASN A 618 15.64 10.21 -25.48
C ASN A 618 16.24 9.40 -26.63
N LEU A 619 15.41 9.03 -27.60
CA LEU A 619 15.80 8.12 -28.67
C LEU A 619 15.53 8.74 -30.04
N ARG A 620 16.49 8.56 -30.95
CA ARG A 620 16.32 8.80 -32.38
C ARG A 620 15.93 7.47 -33.03
N ILE A 621 14.71 7.37 -33.54
CA ILE A 621 14.10 6.10 -33.96
C ILE A 621 13.30 6.26 -35.25
N LYS A 622 13.29 5.24 -36.11
CA LYS A 622 12.37 5.14 -37.26
C LYS A 622 11.69 3.78 -37.28
N SER A 623 10.48 3.73 -37.84
CA SER A 623 9.77 2.47 -38.10
C SER A 623 9.83 2.16 -39.59
N SER A 624 9.94 0.88 -39.95
CA SER A 624 9.84 0.44 -41.35
C SER A 624 8.42 0.52 -41.92
N THR A 625 7.44 0.91 -41.10
CA THR A 625 6.03 1.08 -41.48
C THR A 625 5.45 2.33 -40.83
N ASN A 626 4.15 2.57 -40.99
CA ASN A 626 3.41 3.67 -40.37
C ASN A 626 2.89 3.38 -38.95
N LYS A 627 3.38 2.34 -38.28
CA LYS A 627 3.09 2.05 -36.86
C LYS A 627 4.37 1.76 -36.08
N GLY A 628 4.30 1.82 -34.76
CA GLY A 628 5.39 1.35 -33.92
C GLY A 628 5.04 1.34 -32.45
N LEU A 629 5.43 0.27 -31.78
CA LEU A 629 5.34 0.09 -30.33
C LEU A 629 6.75 -0.11 -29.79
N LEU A 630 7.14 0.70 -28.83
CA LEU A 630 8.43 0.62 -28.17
C LEU A 630 8.25 0.26 -26.69
N SER A 631 9.00 -0.75 -26.26
CA SER A 631 9.11 -1.18 -24.87
C SER A 631 10.56 -1.04 -24.40
N ALA A 632 10.73 -0.66 -23.13
CA ALA A 632 12.04 -0.55 -22.50
C ALA A 632 12.06 -1.14 -21.09
N GLN A 633 13.14 -1.84 -20.73
CA GLN A 633 13.42 -2.26 -19.36
C GLN A 633 14.86 -1.90 -18.95
N LEU A 634 15.01 -1.38 -17.72
CA LEU A 634 16.29 -1.22 -17.04
C LEU A 634 16.45 -2.31 -15.98
N LEU A 635 17.56 -3.05 -16.08
CA LEU A 635 17.89 -4.14 -15.17
C LEU A 635 19.19 -3.84 -14.42
N ALA A 636 19.19 -3.96 -13.10
CA ALA A 636 20.43 -4.17 -12.37
C ALA A 636 20.93 -5.59 -12.71
N PHE A 637 22.03 -5.68 -13.45
CA PHE A 637 22.51 -6.94 -14.03
C PHE A 637 23.74 -7.46 -13.29
N GLY A 638 23.77 -8.78 -13.05
CA GLY A 638 24.86 -9.47 -12.36
C GLY A 638 24.40 -10.15 -11.06
N GLN A 639 25.09 -11.24 -10.71
CA GLN A 639 24.81 -12.06 -9.53
C GLN A 639 25.00 -11.28 -8.23
N LYS A 640 23.90 -10.94 -7.57
CA LYS A 640 23.86 -10.19 -6.31
C LYS A 640 22.69 -10.63 -5.47
N LYS A 641 22.70 -10.25 -4.19
CA LYS A 641 21.52 -10.42 -3.34
C LYS A 641 20.54 -9.28 -3.58
N TYR A 642 19.27 -9.61 -3.72
CA TYR A 642 18.17 -8.67 -3.83
C TYR A 642 17.08 -9.02 -2.83
N LEU A 643 16.37 -8.00 -2.36
CA LEU A 643 15.10 -8.19 -1.67
C LEU A 643 14.12 -8.82 -2.65
N GLN A 644 13.47 -9.91 -2.22
CA GLN A 644 12.49 -10.62 -3.04
C GLN A 644 11.13 -9.92 -2.95
N PRO A 645 10.34 -9.93 -4.04
CA PRO A 645 9.11 -9.13 -4.11
C PRO A 645 7.98 -9.63 -3.18
N TYR A 646 8.04 -10.88 -2.70
CA TYR A 646 7.02 -11.45 -1.83
C TYR A 646 7.60 -11.77 -0.45
N PRO A 647 6.89 -11.37 0.64
CA PRO A 647 7.35 -11.65 1.99
C PRO A 647 7.30 -13.13 2.31
N ALA A 648 8.28 -13.60 3.08
CA ALA A 648 8.25 -14.93 3.69
C ALA A 648 7.83 -14.82 5.15
N ILE A 649 7.12 -15.84 5.63
CA ILE A 649 6.79 -15.98 7.05
C ILE A 649 8.09 -16.27 7.81
N LEU A 650 8.43 -15.40 8.76
CA LEU A 650 9.51 -15.62 9.72
C LEU A 650 9.01 -16.39 10.95
N SER A 651 7.79 -16.10 11.40
CA SER A 651 7.15 -16.78 12.52
C SER A 651 5.64 -16.77 12.36
N ALA A 652 5.01 -17.92 12.54
CA ALA A 652 3.58 -18.04 12.32
C ALA A 652 2.80 -17.64 13.58
N ARG A 653 1.76 -16.80 13.42
CA ARG A 653 0.80 -16.43 14.47
C ARG A 653 1.45 -15.90 15.75
N THR A 654 2.51 -15.10 15.63
CA THR A 654 3.21 -14.50 16.78
C THR A 654 2.85 -13.05 17.03
N ILE A 655 2.24 -12.38 16.06
CA ILE A 655 1.77 -11.02 16.21
C ILE A 655 0.35 -11.07 16.79
N ASP A 656 0.15 -10.55 17.98
CA ASP A 656 -1.17 -10.40 18.59
C ASP A 656 -1.72 -8.99 18.34
N ASN A 657 -2.95 -8.91 17.84
CA ASN A 657 -3.61 -7.63 17.60
C ASN A 657 -4.39 -7.13 18.81
N GLY A 658 -4.57 -7.95 19.84
CA GLY A 658 -5.27 -7.58 21.07
C GLY A 658 -4.93 -8.54 22.19
N ARG A 659 -5.85 -9.44 22.52
CA ARG A 659 -5.66 -10.54 23.50
C ARG A 659 -6.08 -11.85 22.89
N TYR A 660 -5.13 -12.55 22.28
CA TYR A 660 -5.39 -13.67 21.37
C TYR A 660 -6.37 -13.29 20.25
N HIS A 661 -6.31 -12.02 19.81
CA HIS A 661 -7.22 -11.50 18.79
C HIS A 661 -6.52 -11.51 17.44
N MET A 662 -7.09 -12.24 16.46
CA MET A 662 -6.63 -12.28 15.07
C MET A 662 -5.10 -12.42 14.94
N LEU A 663 -4.54 -13.50 15.52
CA LEU A 663 -3.10 -13.72 15.51
C LEU A 663 -2.53 -13.80 14.09
N GLU A 664 -1.44 -13.07 13.88
CA GLU A 664 -0.83 -12.87 12.56
C GLU A 664 0.57 -13.45 12.45
N ASN A 665 0.91 -13.80 11.22
CA ASN A 665 2.27 -14.17 10.88
C ASN A 665 3.17 -12.93 10.88
N LEU A 666 4.33 -13.05 11.50
CA LEU A 666 5.44 -12.12 11.31
C LEU A 666 6.14 -12.46 9.99
N CYS A 667 6.29 -11.46 9.14
CA CYS A 667 6.82 -11.60 7.79
C CYS A 667 8.05 -10.73 7.56
N GLU A 668 8.80 -11.01 6.49
CA GLU A 668 9.83 -10.10 5.97
C GLU A 668 10.19 -10.46 4.52
N LEU A 669 10.69 -9.49 3.74
CA LEU A 669 11.20 -9.77 2.39
C LEU A 669 12.53 -10.54 2.48
N PRO A 670 12.63 -11.75 1.87
CA PRO A 670 13.89 -12.47 1.82
C PRO A 670 14.97 -11.69 1.04
N PHE A 671 16.23 -11.76 1.50
CA PHE A 671 17.37 -11.18 0.79
C PHE A 671 18.24 -12.29 0.18
N ARG A 672 18.00 -12.62 -1.09
CA ARG A 672 18.53 -13.83 -1.76
C ARG A 672 19.30 -13.51 -3.04
N PRO A 673 20.31 -14.33 -3.41
CA PRO A 673 21.00 -14.20 -4.69
C PRO A 673 20.04 -14.32 -5.88
N GLU A 674 20.19 -13.45 -6.88
CA GLU A 674 19.52 -13.51 -8.18
C GLU A 674 20.48 -12.96 -9.26
N ALA A 675 20.27 -13.34 -10.52
CA ALA A 675 21.12 -12.91 -11.63
C ALA A 675 20.85 -11.47 -12.10
N GLN A 676 19.63 -10.97 -11.86
CA GLN A 676 19.22 -9.61 -12.23
C GLN A 676 18.01 -9.13 -11.42
N ARG A 677 17.73 -7.83 -11.49
CA ARG A 677 16.52 -7.20 -10.95
C ARG A 677 16.01 -6.14 -11.92
N VAL A 678 14.72 -6.19 -12.27
CA VAL A 678 14.06 -5.09 -13.00
C VAL A 678 13.99 -3.88 -12.07
N VAL A 679 14.66 -2.79 -12.47
CA VAL A 679 14.69 -1.52 -11.75
C VAL A 679 13.50 -0.67 -12.16
N THR A 680 13.26 -0.57 -13.48
CA THR A 680 12.11 0.12 -14.05
C THR A 680 11.85 -0.35 -15.48
N LYS A 681 10.63 -0.14 -15.97
CA LYS A 681 10.20 -0.43 -17.35
C LYS A 681 9.18 0.60 -17.83
N GLY A 682 8.89 0.63 -19.13
CA GLY A 682 7.89 1.53 -19.71
C GLY A 682 7.59 1.21 -21.17
N TYR A 683 6.49 1.75 -21.66
CA TYR A 683 5.90 1.41 -22.96
C TYR A 683 5.44 2.68 -23.69
N LEU A 684 5.56 2.72 -25.01
CA LEU A 684 5.22 3.87 -25.85
C LEU A 684 4.61 3.43 -27.18
N ASN A 685 3.46 4.02 -27.55
CA ASN A 685 3.02 4.07 -28.94
C ASN A 685 3.74 5.23 -29.64
N LEU A 686 4.46 4.95 -30.74
CA LEU A 686 5.22 5.99 -31.47
C LEU A 686 4.32 7.07 -32.11
N GLN A 687 3.01 6.83 -32.24
CA GLN A 687 2.05 7.84 -32.66
C GLN A 687 1.78 8.89 -31.56
N ASN A 688 2.05 8.56 -30.28
CA ASN A 688 1.89 9.45 -29.12
C ASN A 688 3.26 9.93 -28.60
N ARG A 689 4.26 10.04 -29.49
CA ARG A 689 5.67 10.35 -29.17
C ARG A 689 5.89 11.70 -28.48
N ASN A 690 5.01 12.68 -28.68
CA ASN A 690 5.20 14.04 -28.19
C ASN A 690 4.22 14.41 -27.06
N ASP A 691 2.98 13.91 -27.10
CA ASP A 691 1.94 14.22 -26.11
C ASP A 691 0.91 13.09 -26.05
N LEU A 692 0.35 12.83 -24.87
CA LEU A 692 -0.68 11.84 -24.66
C LEU A 692 -2.01 12.20 -25.38
N LEU A 693 -2.29 13.49 -25.55
CA LEU A 693 -3.49 14.04 -26.18
C LEU A 693 -3.30 14.35 -27.68
N LEU A 694 -2.13 14.04 -28.24
CA LEU A 694 -1.83 14.25 -29.65
C LEU A 694 -1.42 12.92 -30.29
N VAL A 695 -2.24 12.46 -31.24
CA VAL A 695 -1.92 11.31 -32.08
C VAL A 695 -1.39 11.83 -33.41
N GLU A 696 -0.21 11.37 -33.79
CA GLU A 696 0.48 11.79 -35.00
C GLU A 696 0.70 10.63 -35.97
N ASP A 697 0.86 10.95 -37.25
CA ASP A 697 1.29 9.99 -38.26
C ASP A 697 2.74 9.55 -38.02
N ILE A 698 3.06 8.37 -38.54
CA ILE A 698 4.42 7.87 -38.70
C ILE A 698 4.64 7.62 -40.20
N THR A 699 5.63 8.28 -40.78
CA THR A 699 6.09 7.97 -42.14
C THR A 699 7.11 6.83 -42.05
N ALA A 700 6.94 5.79 -42.87
CA ALA A 700 7.91 4.70 -42.94
C ALA A 700 9.31 5.22 -43.29
N ASP A 701 10.32 4.68 -42.61
CA ASP A 701 11.74 4.98 -42.75
C ASP A 701 12.18 6.43 -42.45
N GLU A 702 11.28 7.27 -41.94
CA GLU A 702 11.62 8.60 -41.46
C GLU A 702 12.02 8.60 -39.99
N TRP A 703 13.11 9.31 -39.69
CA TRP A 703 13.62 9.44 -38.34
C TRP A 703 12.77 10.39 -37.49
N MET A 704 12.39 9.92 -36.31
CA MET A 704 11.66 10.64 -35.27
C MET A 704 12.51 10.76 -34.02
N ASP A 705 12.34 11.84 -33.26
CA ASP A 705 12.84 11.95 -31.90
C ASP A 705 11.71 11.61 -30.94
N VAL A 706 11.97 10.71 -30.00
CA VAL A 706 11.01 10.34 -28.97
C VAL A 706 11.63 10.53 -27.60
N GLN A 707 10.85 11.11 -26.69
CA GLN A 707 11.20 11.25 -25.29
C GLN A 707 10.10 10.58 -24.47
N PHE A 708 10.45 9.56 -23.69
CA PHE A 708 9.48 9.00 -22.74
C PHE A 708 10.14 8.53 -21.45
N GLU A 709 9.36 8.62 -20.38
CA GLU A 709 9.79 8.33 -19.01
C GLU A 709 9.31 6.95 -18.57
N LEU A 710 10.21 6.17 -17.96
CA LEU A 710 9.91 4.88 -17.37
C LEU A 710 9.18 5.03 -16.02
N GLN A 711 8.75 3.90 -15.45
CA GLN A 711 8.13 3.87 -14.11
C GLN A 711 9.08 4.48 -13.05
N PRO A 712 8.56 5.29 -12.11
CA PRO A 712 9.38 5.91 -11.07
C PRO A 712 9.87 4.89 -10.05
N THR A 713 11.07 5.09 -9.52
CA THR A 713 11.64 4.22 -8.48
C THR A 713 12.66 4.96 -7.60
N ILE A 714 13.07 4.31 -6.52
CA ILE A 714 14.20 4.70 -5.68
C ILE A 714 15.15 3.51 -5.61
N TYR A 715 16.38 3.66 -6.11
CA TYR A 715 17.31 2.54 -6.27
C TYR A 715 18.78 2.97 -6.18
N LYS A 716 19.55 2.33 -5.31
CA LYS A 716 21.01 2.50 -5.25
C LYS A 716 21.72 1.52 -6.17
N LEU A 717 22.64 2.06 -6.96
CA LEU A 717 23.64 1.32 -7.74
C LEU A 717 25.03 1.65 -7.21
N LYS A 718 25.90 0.65 -7.11
CA LYS A 718 27.29 0.83 -6.67
C LYS A 718 28.22 0.98 -7.87
N GLU A 719 29.34 1.68 -7.67
CA GLU A 719 30.45 1.65 -8.62
C GLU A 719 30.85 0.20 -8.94
N GLY A 720 31.03 -0.10 -10.24
CA GLY A 720 31.30 -1.44 -10.75
C GLY A 720 30.05 -2.26 -11.05
N ASP A 721 28.86 -1.75 -10.74
CA ASP A 721 27.60 -2.36 -11.17
C ASP A 721 27.39 -2.20 -12.69
N THR A 722 26.57 -3.08 -13.26
CA THR A 722 26.12 -2.96 -14.65
C THR A 722 24.61 -2.69 -14.66
N LEU A 723 24.21 -1.57 -15.27
CA LEU A 723 22.82 -1.31 -15.60
C LEU A 723 22.58 -1.75 -17.05
N ARG A 724 21.69 -2.71 -17.27
CA ARG A 724 21.34 -3.19 -18.62
C ARG A 724 20.05 -2.52 -19.09
N LEU A 725 20.13 -1.77 -20.19
CA LEU A 725 18.97 -1.30 -20.93
C LEU A 725 18.62 -2.33 -22.01
N VAL A 726 17.34 -2.71 -22.05
CA VAL A 726 16.76 -3.56 -23.09
C VAL A 726 15.69 -2.76 -23.81
N LEU A 727 15.85 -2.56 -25.12
CA LEU A 727 14.84 -1.96 -26.00
C LEU A 727 14.26 -3.05 -26.90
N TYR A 728 12.94 -3.14 -27.00
CA TYR A 728 12.22 -4.18 -27.73
C TYR A 728 10.83 -3.67 -28.14
N THR A 729 10.07 -4.45 -28.92
CA THR A 729 8.68 -4.13 -29.25
C THR A 729 7.71 -4.87 -28.33
N THR A 730 7.18 -6.02 -28.75
CA THR A 730 6.15 -6.78 -28.06
C THR A 730 6.62 -7.30 -26.70
N ASP A 731 5.89 -6.93 -25.64
CA ASP A 731 6.00 -7.53 -24.31
C ASP A 731 4.86 -8.54 -24.14
N PHE A 732 5.19 -9.83 -24.09
CA PHE A 732 4.19 -10.91 -24.02
C PHE A 732 3.40 -10.94 -22.71
N GLU A 733 3.84 -10.23 -21.67
CA GLU A 733 3.11 -10.04 -20.42
C GLU A 733 2.16 -8.84 -20.48
N ILE A 734 2.58 -7.75 -21.13
CA ILE A 734 1.96 -6.43 -20.93
C ILE A 734 1.22 -5.92 -22.17
N THR A 735 1.83 -5.97 -23.35
CA THR A 735 1.32 -5.27 -24.55
C THR A 735 0.53 -6.20 -25.46
N ILE A 736 -0.14 -5.62 -26.46
CA ILE A 736 -0.64 -6.38 -27.62
C ILE A 736 0.50 -7.20 -28.25
N ARG A 737 0.16 -8.41 -28.70
CA ARG A 737 1.08 -9.36 -29.34
C ARG A 737 0.89 -9.29 -30.84
N ASP A 738 1.51 -8.28 -31.45
CA ASP A 738 1.57 -8.08 -32.89
C ASP A 738 2.77 -8.86 -33.45
N ASN A 739 2.54 -9.76 -34.41
CA ASN A 739 3.59 -10.54 -35.10
C ASN A 739 3.80 -10.14 -36.57
N THR A 740 3.31 -8.98 -36.98
CA THR A 740 3.53 -8.43 -38.32
C THR A 740 5.01 -8.07 -38.52
N ASP A 741 5.46 -8.20 -39.77
CA ASP A 741 6.84 -7.98 -40.19
C ASP A 741 7.14 -6.47 -40.32
N TYR A 742 7.38 -5.84 -39.17
CA TYR A 742 7.97 -4.51 -39.08
C TYR A 742 9.19 -4.51 -38.16
N HIS A 743 10.04 -3.50 -38.31
CA HIS A 743 11.15 -3.28 -37.41
C HIS A 743 11.29 -1.81 -37.04
N LEU A 744 11.87 -1.60 -35.86
CA LEU A 744 12.28 -0.27 -35.40
C LEU A 744 13.80 -0.17 -35.49
N THR A 745 14.31 0.89 -36.11
CA THR A 745 15.74 1.18 -36.16
C THR A 745 16.04 2.35 -35.23
N VAL A 746 16.96 2.16 -34.30
CA VAL A 746 17.39 3.16 -33.31
C VAL A 746 18.82 3.60 -33.65
N ASP A 747 19.03 4.91 -33.77
CA ASP A 747 20.36 5.50 -33.85
C ASP A 747 20.91 5.68 -32.43
N LEU A 748 21.78 4.76 -32.00
CA LEU A 748 22.33 4.77 -30.64
C LEU A 748 23.30 5.92 -30.41
N ALA A 749 23.89 6.50 -31.47
CA ALA A 749 24.79 7.65 -31.36
C ALA A 749 24.04 8.94 -31.01
N GLN A 750 22.78 9.05 -31.43
CA GLN A 750 21.87 10.16 -31.12
C GLN A 750 20.90 9.86 -29.98
N SER A 751 21.10 8.74 -29.27
CA SER A 751 20.20 8.30 -28.20
C SER A 751 20.90 8.27 -26.84
N MET A 752 20.15 8.57 -25.79
CA MET A 752 20.66 8.65 -24.42
C MET A 752 19.63 8.21 -23.38
N LEU A 753 20.14 7.72 -22.25
CA LEU A 753 19.40 7.46 -21.02
C LEU A 753 19.80 8.51 -19.98
N THR A 754 18.81 9.11 -19.32
CA THR A 754 19.02 10.04 -18.20
C THR A 754 18.38 9.48 -16.93
N LEU A 755 19.16 9.41 -15.85
CA LEU A 755 18.74 8.96 -14.53
C LEU A 755 18.74 10.13 -13.54
N PRO A 756 17.62 10.43 -12.85
CA PRO A 756 17.61 11.43 -11.77
C PRO A 756 18.29 10.85 -10.51
N CYS A 757 19.44 11.39 -10.13
CA CYS A 757 20.35 10.77 -9.14
C CYS A 757 20.74 11.70 -7.98
#